data_AF-A0A2V7G4Q6-F1
#
_entry.id   AF-A0A2V7G4Q6-F1
#
_cell.length_a   1.000
_cell.length_b   1.000
_cell.length_c   1.000
_cell.angle_alpha   90.00
_cell.angle_beta   90.00
_cell.angle_gamma   90.00
#
_symmetry.space_group_name_H-M   'P 1'
#
loop_
_entity.id
_entity.type
_entity.pdbx_description
1 polymer ?
#
loop_
_entity_poly.entity_id
_entity_poly.type
_entity_poly.pdbx_seq_one_letter_code
_entity_poly.pdbx_strand_id
1 'polypeptide(L)'
;MNRLPSARTVVRLITPFLIAACQPQARRLLLLDLALSDPVVLNGTARPWADAGYKVQYRRFYPHLTRADLPQFRTLVFLLGREPEAASDALTAGDVALLDEWVRRGGVVVLGYDGDGEGYLDRWTANRWLAYEGAGISIGDRVLEDTTLRVVTTGRMQPWVVAQPVGDEPLGSAYDPFPLDRNHAVVTREPTQLLALTSHSAFVRASRSLAPRSDAGVAAAARIGEGLVVVMSRHALGTLGPQYRPSTTPFLATGPLADTYAFLRAVARWTRRPAEWAHVPPATHRASLALQDAPLPVELQAPRLAPPDGVETIDLPLVADKKYARPANVPDWLRQQGLRVLWTPLLATRDEQRVPRPHATLDSLVTFLDVGGFNLLSGDAYPEGADSMHARWWERDAVRRAWSDAVSRLGPTSVAWIPAFDYGGARLPPADSSRGPRGEALPVPCVLDTALWVAGFAPAAAALGRLAADQRTLVIALGFDLGGPLRDPPPPAPSRLRGRSYGMGQEFCDAAWRRSLTQLGRRGAALDSLPYAARYGTLREAGLLPLYYRALQDEVAERAGTLRDRILRQRRDVYFAFRLPQSPADWFSLGLLKGFALPDRPLLLFTPEAQTRDVLGLLRARGLNGVHAVELAPALLRTRDWAGLKRLVFEENDGFWLLGEAGGAKTPGRLPADSLVRLLRRLAR
;
A
#
# COMPACT_ATOMS: atom_id res chain seq x y z
N MET A 1 -63.33 -19.83 -39.16
CA MET A 1 -63.18 -20.25 -37.74
C MET A 1 -61.74 -20.73 -37.54
N ASN A 2 -60.89 -19.84 -37.03
CA ASN A 2 -59.48 -20.10 -36.75
C ASN A 2 -59.35 -20.82 -35.40
N ARG A 3 -58.63 -21.95 -35.34
CA ARG A 3 -58.21 -22.57 -34.09
C ARG A 3 -56.85 -22.00 -33.68
N LEU A 4 -56.83 -21.33 -32.53
CA LEU A 4 -55.63 -20.82 -31.86
C LEU A 4 -54.70 -21.98 -31.40
N PRO A 5 -53.37 -21.85 -31.54
CA PRO A 5 -52.44 -22.76 -30.90
C PRO A 5 -52.21 -22.40 -29.43
N SER A 6 -52.16 -23.47 -28.63
CA SER A 6 -51.96 -23.59 -27.19
C SER A 6 -50.95 -22.63 -26.54
N ALA A 7 -51.42 -21.91 -25.52
CA ALA A 7 -50.64 -21.05 -24.61
C ALA A 7 -49.58 -21.79 -23.77
N ARG A 8 -49.47 -23.13 -23.85
CA ARG A 8 -48.52 -23.91 -23.04
C ARG A 8 -47.09 -23.96 -23.59
N THR A 9 -46.88 -23.65 -24.87
CA THR A 9 -45.53 -23.67 -25.46
C THR A 9 -44.80 -22.34 -25.25
N VAL A 10 -45.53 -21.23 -25.15
CA VAL A 10 -44.98 -19.89 -24.92
C VAL A 10 -44.42 -19.75 -23.50
N VAL A 11 -45.03 -20.39 -22.50
CA VAL A 11 -44.55 -20.35 -21.11
C VAL A 11 -43.22 -21.08 -20.93
N ARG A 12 -42.93 -22.15 -21.70
CA ARG A 12 -41.68 -22.93 -21.57
C ARG A 12 -40.45 -22.30 -22.23
N LEU A 13 -40.62 -21.35 -23.15
CA LEU A 13 -39.52 -20.62 -23.78
C LEU A 13 -39.19 -19.29 -23.09
N ILE A 14 -40.16 -18.69 -22.38
CA ILE A 14 -39.96 -17.46 -21.60
C ILE A 14 -39.15 -17.73 -20.32
N THR A 15 -39.32 -18.88 -19.66
CA THR A 15 -38.57 -19.22 -18.43
C THR A 15 -37.05 -19.34 -18.63
N PRO A 16 -36.52 -20.07 -19.64
CA PRO A 16 -35.08 -20.11 -19.89
C PRO A 16 -34.50 -18.77 -20.35
N PHE A 17 -35.28 -17.94 -21.07
CA PHE A 17 -34.86 -16.58 -21.46
C PHE A 17 -34.79 -15.61 -20.25
N LEU A 18 -35.72 -15.70 -19.31
CA LEU A 18 -35.68 -14.93 -18.05
C LEU A 18 -34.53 -15.38 -17.13
N ILE A 19 -34.24 -16.68 -17.07
CA ILE A 19 -33.10 -17.22 -16.31
C ILE A 19 -31.77 -16.77 -16.94
N ALA A 20 -31.66 -16.78 -18.28
CA ALA A 20 -30.48 -16.29 -18.99
C ALA A 20 -30.27 -14.77 -18.85
N ALA A 21 -31.35 -13.97 -18.79
CA ALA A 21 -31.28 -12.53 -18.60
C ALA A 21 -30.97 -12.09 -17.14
N CYS A 22 -31.25 -12.94 -16.14
CA CYS A 22 -30.83 -12.72 -14.74
C CYS A 22 -29.40 -13.18 -14.42
N GLN A 23 -28.82 -14.09 -15.22
CA GLN A 23 -27.43 -14.56 -15.04
C GLN A 23 -26.33 -13.49 -15.15
N PRO A 24 -26.39 -12.46 -16.01
CA PRO A 24 -25.30 -11.49 -16.15
C PRO A 24 -25.15 -10.60 -14.92
N GLN A 25 -26.24 -10.17 -14.26
CA GLN A 25 -26.16 -9.33 -13.05
C GLN A 25 -25.59 -10.10 -11.86
N ALA A 26 -25.98 -11.37 -11.67
CA ALA A 26 -25.49 -12.22 -10.58
C ALA A 26 -23.97 -12.45 -10.60
N ARG A 27 -23.30 -12.14 -11.72
CA ARG A 27 -21.85 -12.25 -11.89
C ARG A 27 -21.14 -10.90 -11.89
N ARG A 28 -21.83 -9.77 -11.72
CA ARG A 28 -21.19 -8.45 -11.66
C ARG A 28 -20.92 -8.05 -10.22
N LEU A 29 -19.67 -7.67 -9.97
CA LEU A 29 -19.17 -7.18 -8.69
C LEU A 29 -18.70 -5.74 -8.86
N LEU A 30 -19.18 -4.85 -8.00
CA LEU A 30 -18.64 -3.50 -7.88
C LEU A 30 -17.62 -3.48 -6.73
N LEU A 31 -16.41 -3.01 -6.99
CA LEU A 31 -15.41 -2.73 -5.99
C LEU A 31 -15.37 -1.22 -5.77
N LEU A 32 -15.55 -0.78 -4.53
CA LEU A 32 -15.40 0.60 -4.09
C LEU A 32 -14.29 0.66 -3.04
N ASP A 33 -13.45 1.67 -3.11
CA ASP A 33 -12.34 1.88 -2.19
C ASP A 33 -12.27 3.34 -1.79
N LEU A 34 -12.62 3.64 -0.54
CA LEU A 34 -12.59 4.99 0.02
C LEU A 34 -11.18 5.57 0.13
N ALA A 35 -10.14 4.73 0.06
CA ALA A 35 -8.76 5.16 -0.03
C ALA A 35 -8.27 5.38 -1.47
N LEU A 36 -9.13 5.24 -2.48
CA LEU A 36 -8.87 5.54 -3.90
C LEU A 36 -7.60 4.87 -4.46
N SER A 37 -7.29 3.64 -4.06
CA SER A 37 -6.01 3.00 -4.39
C SER A 37 -5.82 2.80 -5.90
N ASP A 38 -4.56 2.67 -6.34
CA ASP A 38 -4.30 2.37 -7.75
C ASP A 38 -4.86 0.99 -8.13
N PRO A 39 -5.50 0.83 -9.31
CA PRO A 39 -5.98 -0.47 -9.75
C PRO A 39 -4.88 -1.55 -9.82
N VAL A 40 -3.60 -1.18 -9.99
CA VAL A 40 -2.47 -2.14 -9.97
C VAL A 40 -2.34 -2.83 -8.62
N VAL A 41 -2.51 -2.10 -7.51
CA VAL A 41 -2.41 -2.69 -6.17
C VAL A 41 -3.69 -3.40 -5.75
N LEU A 42 -4.82 -3.13 -6.41
CA LEU A 42 -6.09 -3.81 -6.19
C LEU A 42 -6.24 -5.14 -6.94
N ASN A 43 -5.29 -5.49 -7.80
CA ASN A 43 -5.30 -6.78 -8.50
C ASN A 43 -5.36 -7.96 -7.51
N GLY A 44 -4.60 -7.90 -6.41
CA GLY A 44 -4.63 -8.92 -5.36
C GLY A 44 -6.02 -9.09 -4.74
N THR A 45 -6.70 -7.97 -4.49
CA THR A 45 -8.07 -7.97 -3.98
C THR A 45 -9.06 -8.53 -4.98
N ALA A 46 -8.94 -8.19 -6.26
CA ALA A 46 -9.93 -8.55 -7.29
C ALA A 46 -9.80 -9.99 -7.80
N ARG A 47 -8.58 -10.54 -7.82
CA ARG A 47 -8.27 -11.83 -8.45
C ARG A 47 -9.07 -13.02 -7.89
N PRO A 48 -9.21 -13.21 -6.56
CA PRO A 48 -10.03 -14.29 -6.01
C PRO A 48 -11.49 -14.26 -6.49
N TRP A 49 -12.07 -13.07 -6.66
CA TRP A 49 -13.44 -12.88 -7.13
C TRP A 49 -13.57 -13.18 -8.62
N ALA A 50 -12.64 -12.68 -9.43
CA ALA A 50 -12.61 -12.98 -10.85
C ALA A 50 -12.45 -14.49 -11.11
N ASP A 51 -11.57 -15.15 -10.37
CA ASP A 51 -11.33 -16.60 -10.45
C ASP A 51 -12.47 -17.45 -9.83
N ALA A 52 -13.38 -16.80 -9.09
CA ALA A 52 -14.66 -17.34 -8.67
C ALA A 52 -15.78 -17.07 -9.71
N GLY A 53 -15.50 -16.39 -10.81
CA GLY A 53 -16.41 -16.17 -11.95
C GLY A 53 -17.15 -14.82 -11.94
N TYR A 54 -16.72 -13.86 -11.12
CA TYR A 54 -17.25 -12.49 -11.17
C TYR A 54 -16.58 -11.68 -12.29
N LYS A 55 -17.36 -10.81 -12.93
CA LYS A 55 -16.84 -9.62 -13.62
C LYS A 55 -16.70 -8.51 -12.58
N VAL A 56 -15.46 -8.21 -12.19
CA VAL A 56 -15.14 -7.19 -11.18
C VAL A 56 -14.95 -5.84 -11.88
N GLN A 57 -15.70 -4.83 -11.45
CA GLN A 57 -15.59 -3.46 -11.92
C GLN A 57 -15.22 -2.55 -10.75
N TYR A 58 -14.18 -1.75 -10.91
CA TYR A 58 -13.67 -0.84 -9.88
C TYR A 58 -13.97 0.62 -10.24
N ARG A 59 -14.62 1.37 -9.33
CA ARG A 59 -14.86 2.81 -9.48
C ARG A 59 -13.98 3.59 -8.50
N ARG A 60 -12.85 4.10 -8.98
CA ARG A 60 -11.82 4.73 -8.15
C ARG A 60 -12.23 6.09 -7.60
N PHE A 61 -12.61 7.02 -8.47
CA PHE A 61 -12.69 8.47 -8.15
C PHE A 61 -14.09 8.96 -7.77
N TYR A 62 -15.00 8.02 -7.54
CA TYR A 62 -16.29 8.27 -6.90
C TYR A 62 -16.67 7.00 -6.11
N PRO A 63 -16.03 6.77 -4.95
CA PRO A 63 -16.14 5.51 -4.22
C PRO A 63 -17.44 5.42 -3.40
N HIS A 64 -18.51 6.08 -3.84
CA HIS A 64 -19.84 6.08 -3.20
C HIS A 64 -20.86 5.35 -4.04
N LEU A 65 -21.86 4.77 -3.40
CA LEU A 65 -22.96 4.08 -4.06
C LEU A 65 -23.92 5.07 -4.72
N THR A 66 -24.48 4.65 -5.85
CA THR A 66 -25.51 5.39 -6.58
C THR A 66 -26.71 4.49 -6.86
N ARG A 67 -27.88 5.09 -7.08
CA ARG A 67 -29.12 4.35 -7.36
C ARG A 67 -28.98 3.45 -8.59
N ALA A 68 -28.22 3.89 -9.60
CA ALA A 68 -27.95 3.13 -10.82
C ALA A 68 -27.11 1.87 -10.60
N ASP A 69 -26.41 1.75 -9.46
CA ASP A 69 -25.62 0.55 -9.15
C ASP A 69 -26.51 -0.64 -8.77
N LEU A 70 -27.61 -0.40 -8.04
CA LEU A 70 -28.52 -1.44 -7.51
C LEU A 70 -29.00 -2.46 -8.56
N PRO A 71 -29.50 -2.03 -9.74
CA PRO A 71 -29.92 -2.97 -10.78
C PRO A 71 -28.75 -3.56 -11.58
N GLN A 72 -27.51 -3.07 -11.42
CA GLN A 72 -26.38 -3.46 -12.26
C GLN A 72 -25.47 -4.50 -11.64
N PHE A 73 -25.31 -4.46 -10.32
CA PHE A 73 -24.43 -5.37 -9.60
C PHE A 73 -25.25 -6.22 -8.63
N ARG A 74 -24.73 -7.41 -8.30
CA ARG A 74 -25.30 -8.25 -7.24
C ARG A 74 -24.43 -8.21 -5.98
N THR A 75 -23.12 -8.13 -6.18
CA THR A 75 -22.13 -8.15 -5.11
C THR A 75 -21.37 -6.82 -5.06
N LEU A 76 -21.15 -6.33 -3.86
CA LEU A 76 -20.36 -5.14 -3.57
C LEU A 76 -19.19 -5.56 -2.68
N VAL A 77 -17.98 -5.19 -3.06
CA VAL A 77 -16.81 -5.18 -2.16
C VAL A 77 -16.54 -3.72 -1.83
N PHE A 78 -16.77 -3.34 -0.58
CA PHE A 78 -16.58 -1.97 -0.10
C PHE A 78 -15.40 -1.92 0.86
N LEU A 79 -14.26 -1.44 0.36
CA LEU A 79 -13.07 -1.19 1.17
C LEU A 79 -13.23 0.17 1.86
N LEU A 80 -13.36 0.14 3.17
CA LEU A 80 -13.59 1.30 4.02
C LEU A 80 -12.37 2.23 4.05
N GLY A 81 -12.55 3.47 4.49
CA GLY A 81 -11.50 4.49 4.54
C GLY A 81 -10.59 4.37 5.76
N ARG A 82 -9.79 5.42 5.96
CA ARG A 82 -8.73 5.54 6.97
C ARG A 82 -8.98 6.71 7.94
N GLU A 83 -10.08 7.43 7.76
CA GLU A 83 -10.50 8.54 8.62
C GLU A 83 -10.83 8.04 10.05
N PRO A 84 -10.53 8.83 11.10
CA PRO A 84 -9.85 10.12 11.10
C PRO A 84 -8.31 10.04 11.13
N GLU A 85 -7.73 8.84 11.30
CA GLU A 85 -6.30 8.71 11.55
C GLU A 85 -5.43 9.04 10.34
N ALA A 86 -5.97 8.87 9.12
CA ALA A 86 -5.33 9.30 7.88
C ALA A 86 -6.36 9.77 6.85
N ALA A 87 -5.93 10.71 6.02
CA ALA A 87 -6.75 11.28 4.95
C ALA A 87 -7.26 10.20 3.98
N SER A 88 -8.58 10.12 3.83
CA SER A 88 -9.27 9.36 2.78
C SER A 88 -10.69 9.88 2.59
N ASP A 89 -11.42 9.34 1.61
CA ASP A 89 -12.88 9.49 1.65
C ASP A 89 -13.46 8.69 2.83
N ALA A 90 -14.74 8.90 3.13
CA ALA A 90 -15.44 8.23 4.22
C ALA A 90 -16.83 7.76 3.79
N LEU A 91 -17.38 6.78 4.51
CA LEU A 91 -18.78 6.36 4.36
C LEU A 91 -19.71 7.55 4.61
N THR A 92 -20.63 7.77 3.69
CA THR A 92 -21.66 8.80 3.81
C THR A 92 -22.97 8.20 4.33
N ALA A 93 -23.88 9.06 4.81
CA ALA A 93 -25.24 8.63 5.14
C ALA A 93 -25.98 8.05 3.92
N GLY A 94 -25.69 8.55 2.72
CA GLY A 94 -26.24 8.03 1.46
C GLY A 94 -25.75 6.63 1.13
N ASP A 95 -24.47 6.33 1.38
CA ASP A 95 -23.92 4.98 1.22
C ASP A 95 -24.64 4.00 2.14
N VAL A 96 -24.80 4.34 3.42
CA VAL A 96 -25.50 3.51 4.42
C VAL A 96 -26.95 3.24 3.99
N ALA A 97 -27.65 4.25 3.48
CA ALA A 97 -29.02 4.10 3.00
C ALA A 97 -29.12 3.14 1.80
N LEU A 98 -28.17 3.20 0.86
CA LEU A 98 -28.17 2.28 -0.27
C LEU A 98 -27.70 0.87 0.12
N LEU A 99 -26.79 0.73 1.09
CA LEU A 99 -26.38 -0.58 1.62
C LEU A 99 -27.57 -1.34 2.24
N ASP A 100 -28.38 -0.66 3.04
CA ASP A 100 -29.61 -1.22 3.63
C ASP A 100 -30.57 -1.73 2.54
N GLU A 101 -30.87 -0.90 1.54
CA GLU A 101 -31.73 -1.30 0.42
C GLU A 101 -31.15 -2.47 -0.38
N TRP A 102 -29.84 -2.47 -0.58
CA TRP A 102 -29.11 -3.46 -1.37
C TRP A 102 -29.18 -4.85 -0.76
N VAL A 103 -28.77 -4.97 0.51
CA VAL A 103 -28.66 -6.26 1.17
C VAL A 103 -30.03 -6.88 1.39
N ARG A 104 -31.04 -6.07 1.73
CA ARG A 104 -32.43 -6.55 1.91
C ARG A 104 -33.04 -7.13 0.65
N ARG A 105 -32.65 -6.62 -0.53
CA ARG A 105 -33.07 -7.15 -1.84
C ARG A 105 -32.23 -8.35 -2.30
N GLY A 106 -31.47 -8.94 -1.39
CA GLY A 106 -30.67 -10.13 -1.63
C GLY A 106 -29.24 -9.87 -2.06
N GLY A 107 -28.84 -8.61 -2.20
CA GLY A 107 -27.48 -8.29 -2.59
C GLY A 107 -26.46 -8.76 -1.55
N VAL A 108 -25.21 -8.92 -2.01
CA VAL A 108 -24.09 -9.31 -1.14
C VAL A 108 -23.19 -8.11 -0.90
N VAL A 109 -22.83 -7.86 0.35
CA VAL A 109 -21.88 -6.81 0.74
C VAL A 109 -20.70 -7.45 1.45
N VAL A 110 -19.50 -7.14 0.98
CA VAL A 110 -18.23 -7.52 1.61
C VAL A 110 -17.59 -6.24 2.12
N LEU A 111 -17.59 -6.04 3.43
CA LEU A 111 -17.00 -4.89 4.08
C LEU A 111 -15.54 -5.17 4.44
N GLY A 112 -14.63 -4.41 3.83
CA GLY A 112 -13.20 -4.43 4.09
C GLY A 112 -12.79 -3.28 5.00
N TYR A 113 -12.66 -3.49 6.33
CA TYR A 113 -12.22 -2.41 7.23
C TYR A 113 -10.70 -2.27 7.30
N ASP A 114 -10.20 -1.09 7.69
CA ASP A 114 -8.78 -0.91 7.95
C ASP A 114 -8.35 -1.62 9.25
N GLY A 115 -7.34 -2.48 9.13
CA GLY A 115 -6.92 -3.39 10.19
C GLY A 115 -5.72 -2.91 11.00
N ASP A 116 -5.24 -1.69 10.77
CA ASP A 116 -3.99 -1.16 11.34
C ASP A 116 -4.22 -0.05 12.38
N GLY A 117 -5.40 -0.04 13.01
CA GLY A 117 -5.79 1.00 13.95
C GLY A 117 -6.17 2.34 13.31
N GLU A 118 -6.19 2.43 11.98
CA GLU A 118 -6.75 3.55 11.23
C GLU A 118 -8.24 3.29 10.90
N GLY A 119 -8.91 4.25 10.26
CA GLY A 119 -10.29 4.08 9.78
C GLY A 119 -11.34 4.00 10.88
N TYR A 120 -11.10 4.61 12.05
CA TYR A 120 -12.07 4.51 13.15
C TYR A 120 -13.44 5.11 12.82
N LEU A 121 -13.51 6.18 12.02
CA LEU A 121 -14.78 6.77 11.59
C LEU A 121 -15.58 5.78 10.76
N ASP A 122 -14.97 5.18 9.74
CA ASP A 122 -15.65 4.23 8.86
C ASP A 122 -16.01 2.94 9.58
N ARG A 123 -15.12 2.43 10.44
CA ARG A 123 -15.40 1.28 11.30
C ARG A 123 -16.57 1.55 12.24
N TRP A 124 -16.62 2.74 12.84
CA TRP A 124 -17.72 3.17 13.70
C TRP A 124 -19.03 3.20 12.91
N THR A 125 -19.03 3.83 11.73
CA THR A 125 -20.21 3.94 10.85
C THR A 125 -20.69 2.56 10.39
N ALA A 126 -19.77 1.69 9.97
CA ALA A 126 -20.08 0.31 9.61
C ALA A 126 -20.66 -0.48 10.79
N ASN A 127 -20.10 -0.37 11.99
CA ASN A 127 -20.64 -1.00 13.20
C ASN A 127 -22.05 -0.49 13.54
N ARG A 128 -22.33 0.80 13.35
CA ARG A 128 -23.68 1.36 13.54
C ARG A 128 -24.67 0.80 12.53
N TRP A 129 -24.26 0.67 11.27
CA TRP A 129 -25.08 0.02 10.25
C TRP A 129 -25.32 -1.47 10.55
N LEU A 130 -24.27 -2.23 10.90
CA LEU A 130 -24.39 -3.65 11.28
C LEU A 130 -25.33 -3.85 12.48
N ALA A 131 -25.25 -2.97 13.48
CA ALA A 131 -26.14 -2.98 14.64
C ALA A 131 -27.59 -2.60 14.28
N TYR A 132 -27.76 -1.59 13.41
CA TYR A 132 -29.06 -1.21 12.87
C TYR A 132 -29.74 -2.38 12.13
N GLU A 133 -28.98 -3.10 11.32
CA GLU A 133 -29.49 -4.28 10.60
C GLU A 133 -29.78 -5.47 11.52
N GLY A 134 -29.19 -5.49 12.72
CA GLY A 134 -29.25 -6.61 13.65
C GLY A 134 -28.30 -7.75 13.26
N ALA A 135 -27.24 -7.46 12.50
CA ALA A 135 -26.32 -8.48 11.96
C ALA A 135 -25.59 -9.29 13.04
N GLY A 136 -25.50 -8.78 14.27
CA GLY A 136 -24.81 -9.45 15.36
C GLY A 136 -23.28 -9.52 15.18
N ILE A 137 -22.72 -8.71 14.26
CA ILE A 137 -21.28 -8.59 14.01
C ILE A 137 -20.82 -7.21 14.44
N SER A 138 -19.67 -7.12 15.11
CA SER A 138 -19.01 -5.87 15.46
C SER A 138 -17.50 -6.00 15.24
N ILE A 139 -16.90 -4.96 14.64
CA ILE A 139 -15.46 -4.85 14.44
C ILE A 139 -14.85 -4.18 15.67
N GLY A 140 -13.90 -4.85 16.32
CA GLY A 140 -13.22 -4.35 17.52
C GLY A 140 -12.34 -3.12 17.28
N ASP A 141 -11.86 -2.50 18.35
CA ASP A 141 -11.02 -1.29 18.36
C ASP A 141 -9.51 -1.60 18.38
N ARG A 142 -9.12 -2.86 18.55
CA ARG A 142 -7.71 -3.25 18.70
C ARG A 142 -7.21 -4.15 17.58
N VAL A 143 -5.99 -3.84 17.15
CA VAL A 143 -5.20 -4.65 16.22
C VAL A 143 -4.75 -5.94 16.91
N LEU A 144 -4.87 -7.04 16.18
CA LEU A 144 -4.35 -8.36 16.53
C LEU A 144 -2.89 -8.48 16.07
N GLU A 145 -2.03 -9.00 16.95
CA GLU A 145 -0.61 -9.24 16.69
C GLU A 145 -0.23 -10.66 17.11
N ASP A 146 0.44 -11.44 16.25
CA ASP A 146 1.16 -12.64 16.69
C ASP A 146 2.53 -12.26 17.27
N THR A 147 2.78 -12.63 18.52
CA THR A 147 4.01 -12.24 19.24
C THR A 147 5.09 -13.32 19.20
N THR A 148 4.81 -14.49 18.63
CA THR A 148 5.76 -15.62 18.54
C THR A 148 6.80 -15.42 17.44
N LEU A 149 6.43 -14.68 16.39
CA LEU A 149 7.32 -14.28 15.29
C LEU A 149 7.44 -12.76 15.31
N ARG A 150 8.34 -12.23 16.16
CA ARG A 150 8.68 -10.80 16.19
C ARG A 150 9.44 -10.43 14.91
N VAL A 151 8.71 -10.07 13.87
CA VAL A 151 9.30 -9.64 12.60
C VAL A 151 9.34 -8.13 12.54
N VAL A 152 10.55 -7.61 12.34
CA VAL A 152 10.77 -6.22 12.01
C VAL A 152 11.09 -6.12 10.52
N THR A 153 10.22 -5.50 9.74
CA THR A 153 10.43 -5.18 8.30
C THR A 153 10.17 -3.72 8.08
N THR A 154 11.08 -3.04 7.39
CA THR A 154 11.17 -1.58 7.44
C THR A 154 11.03 -1.11 8.90
N GLY A 155 11.84 -1.62 9.83
CA GLY A 155 11.90 -1.14 11.22
C GLY A 155 10.60 -1.16 12.07
N ARG A 156 9.45 -1.63 11.58
CA ARG A 156 8.20 -1.81 12.35
C ARG A 156 7.94 -3.28 12.61
N MET A 157 7.39 -3.58 13.79
CA MET A 157 6.72 -4.85 14.03
C MET A 157 5.52 -4.96 13.10
N GLN A 158 5.42 -6.03 12.32
CA GLN A 158 4.24 -6.27 11.49
C GLN A 158 3.17 -6.98 12.31
N PRO A 159 1.99 -6.37 12.50
CA PRO A 159 0.89 -7.03 13.18
C PRO A 159 0.17 -7.93 12.17
N TRP A 160 0.45 -9.22 12.23
CA TRP A 160 -0.25 -10.23 11.44
C TRP A 160 -0.66 -11.37 12.36
N VAL A 161 -1.61 -12.21 11.91
CA VAL A 161 -2.06 -13.38 12.67
C VAL A 161 -2.16 -14.60 11.76
N VAL A 162 -1.78 -15.77 12.28
CA VAL A 162 -2.21 -17.03 11.65
C VAL A 162 -3.69 -17.21 11.94
N ALA A 163 -4.48 -17.41 10.88
CA ALA A 163 -5.89 -17.71 10.93
C ALA A 163 -6.17 -19.16 10.55
N GLN A 164 -7.27 -19.69 11.06
CA GLN A 164 -7.84 -20.99 10.69
C GLN A 164 -9.31 -20.80 10.36
N PRO A 165 -9.84 -21.38 9.28
CA PRO A 165 -11.26 -21.29 8.98
C PRO A 165 -12.09 -22.10 9.97
N VAL A 166 -13.37 -21.73 10.09
CA VAL A 166 -14.33 -22.39 10.98
C VAL A 166 -15.18 -23.37 10.19
N GLY A 167 -15.20 -24.64 10.63
CA GLY A 167 -16.19 -25.64 10.23
C GLY A 167 -15.94 -26.33 8.88
N ASP A 168 -16.75 -27.36 8.62
CA ASP A 168 -16.65 -28.23 7.43
C ASP A 168 -17.43 -27.71 6.21
N GLU A 169 -18.39 -26.80 6.42
CA GLU A 169 -19.22 -26.16 5.38
C GLU A 169 -19.59 -24.72 5.81
N PRO A 170 -19.80 -23.77 4.89
CA PRO A 170 -19.90 -23.89 3.43
C PRO A 170 -18.59 -23.60 2.67
N LEU A 171 -17.51 -23.26 3.38
CA LEU A 171 -16.22 -22.99 2.75
C LEU A 171 -15.44 -24.29 2.44
N GLY A 172 -15.74 -25.40 3.11
CA GLY A 172 -15.07 -26.70 2.96
C GLY A 172 -14.14 -27.03 4.15
N SER A 173 -13.84 -28.31 4.35
CA SER A 173 -13.25 -28.88 5.59
C SER A 173 -11.72 -28.99 5.65
N ALA A 174 -10.98 -28.46 4.68
CA ALA A 174 -9.52 -28.62 4.66
C ALA A 174 -8.83 -27.36 4.13
N TYR A 175 -8.62 -26.40 5.02
CA TYR A 175 -7.65 -25.33 4.79
C TYR A 175 -6.56 -25.44 5.83
N ASP A 176 -5.32 -25.43 5.34
CA ASP A 176 -4.19 -25.23 6.22
C ASP A 176 -4.26 -23.84 6.86
N PRO A 177 -3.72 -23.67 8.08
CA PRO A 177 -3.64 -22.36 8.71
C PRO A 177 -2.93 -21.37 7.80
N PHE A 178 -3.57 -20.23 7.57
CA PHE A 178 -3.10 -19.25 6.60
C PHE A 178 -2.82 -17.91 7.27
N PRO A 179 -1.85 -17.14 6.75
CA PRO A 179 -1.56 -15.82 7.27
C PRO A 179 -2.65 -14.85 6.87
N LEU A 180 -3.16 -14.16 7.85
CA LEU A 180 -4.10 -13.09 7.66
C LEU A 180 -3.38 -11.82 8.12
N ASP A 181 -3.22 -10.89 7.16
CA ASP A 181 -2.54 -9.61 7.40
C ASP A 181 -3.32 -8.79 8.45
N ARG A 182 -2.84 -7.58 8.77
CA ARG A 182 -3.38 -6.66 9.79
C ARG A 182 -4.87 -6.76 9.97
N ASN A 183 -5.29 -7.11 11.18
CA ASN A 183 -6.68 -7.35 11.47
C ASN A 183 -7.06 -6.88 12.88
N HIS A 184 -8.33 -6.50 13.05
CA HIS A 184 -8.96 -6.30 14.34
C HIS A 184 -9.75 -7.56 14.71
N ALA A 185 -9.97 -7.77 16.01
CA ALA A 185 -10.89 -8.82 16.45
C ALA A 185 -12.32 -8.50 15.99
N VAL A 186 -12.94 -9.44 15.27
CA VAL A 186 -14.36 -9.43 14.92
C VAL A 186 -15.12 -10.17 16.01
N VAL A 187 -16.10 -9.50 16.61
CA VAL A 187 -16.98 -10.05 17.64
C VAL A 187 -18.31 -10.39 17.02
N THR A 188 -18.78 -11.62 17.25
CA THR A 188 -20.08 -12.10 16.77
C THR A 188 -20.98 -12.47 17.94
N ARG A 189 -22.30 -12.42 17.71
CA ARG A 189 -23.30 -12.87 18.67
C ARG A 189 -23.32 -14.39 18.76
N GLU A 190 -23.19 -15.06 17.62
CA GLU A 190 -23.18 -16.52 17.52
C GLU A 190 -21.86 -17.00 16.88
N PRO A 191 -21.26 -18.10 17.38
CA PRO A 191 -20.03 -18.66 16.80
C PRO A 191 -20.18 -19.10 15.35
N THR A 192 -21.39 -19.51 14.93
CA THR A 192 -21.75 -19.90 13.56
C THR A 192 -21.65 -18.76 12.55
N GLN A 193 -21.52 -17.51 13.01
CA GLN A 193 -21.26 -16.34 12.15
C GLN A 193 -19.79 -16.22 11.77
N LEU A 194 -18.87 -16.91 12.44
CA LEU A 194 -17.44 -16.80 12.21
C LEU A 194 -17.04 -17.66 11.01
N LEU A 195 -16.25 -17.07 10.12
CA LEU A 195 -15.67 -17.75 8.96
C LEU A 195 -14.22 -18.18 9.21
N ALA A 196 -13.52 -17.44 10.06
CA ALA A 196 -12.14 -17.74 10.45
C ALA A 196 -11.83 -17.17 11.85
N LEU A 197 -10.93 -17.85 12.55
CA LEU A 197 -10.45 -17.54 13.90
C LEU A 197 -8.93 -17.36 13.92
N THR A 198 -8.43 -16.63 14.89
CA THR A 198 -6.99 -16.61 15.19
C THR A 198 -6.51 -17.94 15.75
N SER A 199 -5.24 -18.27 15.48
CA SER A 199 -4.55 -19.34 16.18
C SER A 199 -4.30 -19.01 17.66
N HIS A 200 -3.84 -20.00 18.41
CA HIS A 200 -3.52 -19.89 19.84
C HIS A 200 -2.38 -18.90 20.16
N SER A 201 -1.60 -18.47 19.17
CA SER A 201 -0.46 -17.53 19.32
C SER A 201 -0.81 -16.05 19.10
N ALA A 202 -2.09 -15.71 18.88
CA ALA A 202 -2.50 -14.33 18.67
C ALA A 202 -2.71 -13.55 19.99
N PHE A 203 -2.37 -12.25 19.96
CA PHE A 203 -2.48 -11.32 21.07
C PHE A 203 -3.14 -10.02 20.62
N VAL A 204 -3.70 -9.29 21.58
CA VAL A 204 -4.13 -7.90 21.39
C VAL A 204 -3.18 -6.98 22.15
N ARG A 205 -2.73 -5.92 21.48
CA ARG A 205 -1.95 -4.85 22.10
C ARG A 205 -2.88 -3.91 22.88
N ALA A 206 -2.92 -4.06 24.21
CA ALA A 206 -3.56 -3.09 25.09
C ALA A 206 -2.59 -1.94 25.42
N SER A 207 -3.11 -0.82 25.93
CA SER A 207 -2.31 0.39 26.21
C SER A 207 -1.16 0.20 27.20
N ARG A 208 -1.12 -0.92 27.93
CA ARG A 208 -0.11 -1.22 28.96
C ARG A 208 0.44 -2.65 28.96
N SER A 209 -0.12 -3.58 28.17
CA SER A 209 0.34 -4.97 28.11
C SER A 209 -0.22 -5.72 26.89
N LEU A 210 0.40 -6.85 26.54
CA LEU A 210 -0.16 -7.80 25.58
C LEU A 210 -1.13 -8.72 26.30
N ALA A 211 -2.34 -8.89 25.75
CA ALA A 211 -3.33 -9.83 26.26
C ALA A 211 -3.55 -10.95 25.23
N PRO A 212 -3.47 -12.24 25.61
CA PRO A 212 -3.73 -13.34 24.69
C PRO A 212 -5.18 -13.30 24.17
N ARG A 213 -5.34 -13.62 22.89
CA ARG A 213 -6.63 -13.67 22.19
C ARG A 213 -6.63 -14.84 21.20
N SER A 214 -6.51 -16.06 21.74
CA SER A 214 -6.80 -17.28 20.97
C SER A 214 -8.25 -17.29 20.53
N ASP A 215 -8.52 -17.91 19.37
CA ASP A 215 -9.87 -18.14 18.86
C ASP A 215 -10.70 -16.86 18.68
N ALA A 216 -10.04 -15.72 18.47
CA ALA A 216 -10.71 -14.46 18.15
C ALA A 216 -11.18 -14.47 16.69
N GLY A 217 -12.40 -14.01 16.44
CA GLY A 217 -12.91 -13.87 15.07
C GLY A 217 -12.06 -12.93 14.24
N VAL A 218 -11.77 -13.30 12.99
CA VAL A 218 -11.01 -12.48 12.02
C VAL A 218 -11.77 -12.26 10.72
N ALA A 219 -12.79 -13.07 10.46
CA ALA A 219 -13.76 -12.89 9.39
C ALA A 219 -15.12 -13.43 9.86
N ALA A 220 -16.21 -12.75 9.50
CA ALA A 220 -17.56 -13.14 9.88
C ALA A 220 -18.57 -12.87 8.78
N ALA A 221 -19.73 -13.53 8.85
CA ALA A 221 -20.85 -13.30 7.95
C ALA A 221 -22.20 -13.38 8.68
N ALA A 222 -23.18 -12.62 8.18
CA ALA A 222 -24.55 -12.62 8.66
C ALA A 222 -25.53 -12.49 7.49
N ARG A 223 -26.70 -13.11 7.60
CA ARG A 223 -27.77 -12.98 6.59
C ARG A 223 -28.67 -11.81 6.95
N ILE A 224 -28.87 -10.85 6.04
CA ILE A 224 -29.75 -9.70 6.26
C ILE A 224 -30.86 -9.74 5.22
N GLY A 225 -32.09 -10.04 5.64
CA GLY A 225 -33.19 -10.32 4.72
C GLY A 225 -32.84 -11.50 3.80
N GLU A 226 -32.90 -11.28 2.50
CA GLU A 226 -32.49 -12.25 1.47
C GLU A 226 -31.00 -12.18 1.12
N GLY A 227 -30.25 -11.24 1.71
CA GLY A 227 -28.87 -10.94 1.34
C GLY A 227 -27.85 -11.40 2.37
N LEU A 228 -26.60 -11.11 2.08
CA LEU A 228 -25.46 -11.55 2.88
C LEU A 228 -24.51 -10.38 3.12
N VAL A 229 -24.06 -10.22 4.36
CA VAL A 229 -22.92 -9.37 4.69
C VAL A 229 -21.74 -10.25 5.11
N VAL A 230 -20.55 -9.95 4.59
CA VAL A 230 -19.27 -10.53 5.00
C VAL A 230 -18.38 -9.39 5.50
N VAL A 231 -17.75 -9.59 6.65
CA VAL A 231 -16.91 -8.58 7.31
C VAL A 231 -15.53 -9.16 7.52
N MET A 232 -14.50 -8.49 6.99
CA MET A 232 -13.09 -8.84 7.16
C MET A 232 -12.19 -7.62 6.93
N SER A 233 -10.93 -7.70 7.34
CA SER A 233 -9.97 -6.62 7.07
C SER A 233 -9.73 -6.45 5.56
N ARG A 234 -9.59 -5.20 5.11
CA ARG A 234 -9.17 -4.87 3.74
C ARG A 234 -7.80 -5.44 3.40
N HIS A 235 -6.91 -5.57 4.38
CA HIS A 235 -5.57 -6.14 4.18
C HIS A 235 -5.66 -7.65 3.97
N ALA A 236 -6.59 -8.31 4.65
CA ALA A 236 -6.90 -9.72 4.43
C ALA A 236 -7.49 -9.94 3.03
N LEU A 237 -8.41 -9.09 2.59
CA LEU A 237 -8.98 -9.12 1.24
C LEU A 237 -7.92 -8.89 0.16
N GLY A 238 -6.97 -7.99 0.43
CA GLY A 238 -5.92 -7.58 -0.47
C GLY A 238 -4.71 -8.50 -0.53
N THR A 239 -4.87 -9.82 -0.32
CA THR A 239 -3.86 -10.91 -0.30
C THR A 239 -2.56 -10.74 -1.11
N LEU A 240 -2.53 -9.89 -2.14
CA LEU A 240 -1.38 -9.65 -3.02
C LEU A 240 -1.12 -8.16 -3.35
N GLY A 241 -1.50 -7.20 -2.50
CA GLY A 241 -1.25 -5.79 -2.83
C GLY A 241 -1.32 -4.80 -1.66
N PRO A 242 -0.30 -3.94 -1.49
CA PRO A 242 -0.30 -2.92 -0.45
C PRO A 242 -1.25 -1.80 -0.85
N GLN A 243 -2.08 -1.35 0.07
CA GLN A 243 -2.74 -0.06 -0.14
C GLN A 243 -1.95 1.07 0.48
N TYR A 244 -1.29 0.91 1.64
CA TYR A 244 -0.50 2.00 2.22
C TYR A 244 0.74 1.58 3.01
N ARG A 245 1.06 0.28 3.07
CA ARG A 245 2.17 -0.33 3.82
C ARG A 245 2.50 -1.75 3.30
N PRO A 246 3.66 -2.35 3.66
CA PRO A 246 4.16 -3.60 3.08
C PRO A 246 3.14 -4.74 3.15
N SER A 247 2.69 -5.30 2.02
CA SER A 247 1.62 -6.31 2.02
C SER A 247 2.08 -7.76 2.15
N THR A 248 3.34 -8.05 1.82
CA THR A 248 3.80 -9.45 1.69
C THR A 248 4.90 -9.85 2.67
N THR A 249 5.32 -8.99 3.60
CA THR A 249 6.42 -9.31 4.52
C THR A 249 5.84 -9.52 5.91
N PRO A 250 5.71 -10.79 6.34
CA PRO A 250 6.90 -11.60 6.61
C PRO A 250 7.13 -12.80 5.67
N PHE A 251 6.22 -13.13 4.75
CA PHE A 251 6.30 -14.43 4.08
C PHE A 251 7.22 -14.39 2.85
N LEU A 252 8.49 -14.72 3.08
CA LEU A 252 9.38 -15.26 2.05
C LEU A 252 8.95 -16.67 1.60
N ALA A 253 7.83 -17.20 2.11
CA ALA A 253 7.26 -18.50 1.78
C ALA A 253 6.00 -18.34 0.90
N THR A 254 6.01 -18.97 -0.28
CA THR A 254 4.92 -18.87 -1.27
C THR A 254 3.69 -19.72 -0.95
N GLY A 255 3.82 -20.76 -0.12
CA GLY A 255 2.72 -21.62 0.33
C GLY A 255 1.65 -20.87 1.13
N PRO A 256 2.00 -20.23 2.26
CA PRO A 256 1.04 -19.49 3.09
C PRO A 256 0.18 -18.46 2.34
N LEU A 257 0.75 -17.75 1.35
CA LEU A 257 -0.01 -16.80 0.53
C LEU A 257 -1.02 -17.50 -0.42
N ALA A 258 -0.69 -18.70 -0.90
CA ALA A 258 -1.61 -19.52 -1.69
C ALA A 258 -2.81 -19.98 -0.84
N ASP A 259 -2.60 -20.25 0.44
CA ASP A 259 -3.66 -20.66 1.37
C ASP A 259 -4.64 -19.51 1.66
N THR A 260 -4.14 -18.29 1.90
CA THR A 260 -5.01 -17.11 2.05
C THR A 260 -5.81 -16.84 0.76
N TYR A 261 -5.17 -16.98 -0.41
CA TYR A 261 -5.86 -16.86 -1.70
C TYR A 261 -6.95 -17.94 -1.88
N ALA A 262 -6.68 -19.18 -1.48
CA ALA A 262 -7.64 -20.28 -1.53
C ALA A 262 -8.87 -20.01 -0.64
N PHE A 263 -8.64 -19.51 0.58
CA PHE A 263 -9.71 -19.06 1.49
C PHE A 263 -10.56 -17.95 0.86
N LEU A 264 -9.95 -16.88 0.34
CA LEU A 264 -10.70 -15.78 -0.29
C LEU A 264 -11.49 -16.24 -1.52
N ARG A 265 -10.93 -17.14 -2.33
CA ARG A 265 -11.61 -17.70 -3.49
C ARG A 265 -12.83 -18.54 -3.07
N ALA A 266 -12.73 -19.23 -1.94
CA ALA A 266 -13.85 -19.99 -1.38
C ALA A 266 -14.97 -19.06 -0.90
N VAL A 267 -14.62 -18.01 -0.15
CA VAL A 267 -15.56 -16.95 0.25
C VAL A 267 -16.26 -16.37 -0.99
N ALA A 268 -15.51 -16.01 -2.04
CA ALA A 268 -16.07 -15.47 -3.28
C ALA A 268 -16.98 -16.46 -4.03
N ARG A 269 -16.72 -17.77 -3.98
CA ARG A 269 -17.64 -18.76 -4.57
C ARG A 269 -18.91 -18.88 -3.74
N TRP A 270 -18.78 -18.88 -2.43
CA TRP A 270 -19.88 -18.99 -1.49
C TRP A 270 -20.84 -17.80 -1.57
N THR A 271 -20.33 -16.57 -1.77
CA THR A 271 -21.16 -15.37 -2.01
C THR A 271 -21.98 -15.43 -3.31
N ARG A 272 -21.77 -16.42 -4.18
CA ARG A 272 -22.58 -16.63 -5.40
C ARG A 272 -23.71 -17.63 -5.22
N ARG A 273 -23.81 -18.29 -4.06
CA ARG A 273 -24.68 -19.43 -3.85
C ARG A 273 -25.66 -19.18 -2.70
N PRO A 274 -26.76 -18.44 -2.93
CA PRO A 274 -27.75 -18.11 -1.89
C PRO A 274 -28.29 -19.30 -1.10
N ALA A 275 -28.44 -20.46 -1.75
CA ALA A 275 -28.89 -21.69 -1.10
C ALA A 275 -27.93 -22.15 0.02
N GLU A 276 -26.65 -21.86 -0.09
CA GLU A 276 -25.63 -22.22 0.91
C GLU A 276 -25.59 -21.23 2.09
N TRP A 277 -26.39 -20.15 2.06
CA TRP A 277 -26.46 -19.18 3.16
C TRP A 277 -27.43 -19.58 4.26
N ALA A 278 -28.18 -20.69 4.09
CA ALA A 278 -29.15 -21.16 5.06
C ALA A 278 -28.54 -21.47 6.44
N HIS A 279 -27.26 -21.81 6.47
CA HIS A 279 -26.49 -22.09 7.70
C HIS A 279 -25.98 -20.83 8.41
N VAL A 280 -26.08 -19.65 7.77
CA VAL A 280 -25.69 -18.38 8.37
C VAL A 280 -26.83 -17.82 9.21
N PRO A 281 -26.58 -17.46 10.48
CA PRO A 281 -27.59 -16.85 11.32
C PRO A 281 -28.22 -15.60 10.67
N PRO A 282 -29.56 -15.49 10.67
CA PRO A 282 -30.23 -14.29 10.20
C PRO A 282 -30.04 -13.13 11.19
N ALA A 283 -30.03 -11.93 10.65
CA ALA A 283 -29.98 -10.70 11.41
C ALA A 283 -31.25 -10.55 12.27
N THR A 284 -31.05 -10.29 13.55
CA THR A 284 -32.09 -10.17 14.57
C THR A 284 -31.75 -9.05 15.55
N HIS A 285 -32.77 -8.50 16.21
CA HIS A 285 -32.64 -7.38 17.17
C HIS A 285 -32.06 -6.11 16.55
N ARG A 286 -32.85 -5.47 15.67
CA ARG A 286 -32.48 -4.17 15.08
C ARG A 286 -32.42 -3.07 16.12
N ALA A 287 -31.39 -2.23 16.02
CA ALA A 287 -31.30 -0.98 16.75
C ALA A 287 -31.82 0.20 15.91
N SER A 288 -31.93 1.39 16.49
CA SER A 288 -32.12 2.64 15.73
C SER A 288 -30.80 3.07 15.10
N LEU A 289 -30.82 3.48 13.83
CA LEU A 289 -29.65 4.07 13.19
C LEU A 289 -29.45 5.50 13.71
N ALA A 290 -28.32 5.73 14.37
CA ALA A 290 -27.91 7.02 14.91
C ALA A 290 -26.46 7.29 14.48
N LEU A 291 -26.26 8.37 13.72
CA LEU A 291 -24.95 8.77 13.17
C LEU A 291 -24.42 10.07 13.79
N GLN A 292 -25.19 10.71 14.68
CA GLN A 292 -24.85 11.99 15.30
C GLN A 292 -23.69 11.89 16.31
N ASP A 293 -23.47 10.71 16.91
CA ASP A 293 -22.42 10.47 17.92
C ASP A 293 -21.13 9.94 17.30
N ALA A 294 -20.93 10.17 16.01
CA ALA A 294 -19.73 9.76 15.29
C ALA A 294 -18.50 10.53 15.79
N PRO A 295 -17.29 9.91 15.79
CA PRO A 295 -16.07 10.58 16.23
C PRO A 295 -15.72 11.82 15.40
N LEU A 296 -16.14 11.85 14.13
CA LEU A 296 -16.21 13.01 13.27
C LEU A 296 -17.58 13.04 12.57
N PRO A 297 -18.10 14.22 12.19
CA PRO A 297 -19.38 14.29 11.49
C PRO A 297 -19.37 13.45 10.21
N VAL A 298 -20.32 12.52 10.11
CA VAL A 298 -20.60 11.74 8.90
C VAL A 298 -21.23 12.65 7.85
N GLU A 299 -20.76 12.58 6.60
CA GLU A 299 -21.29 13.41 5.53
C GLU A 299 -22.75 13.05 5.22
N LEU A 300 -23.62 14.06 5.28
CA LEU A 300 -25.05 13.94 4.98
C LEU A 300 -25.30 14.14 3.47
N GLN A 301 -24.70 13.26 2.65
CA GLN A 301 -24.91 13.27 1.21
C GLN A 301 -26.09 12.35 0.84
N ALA A 302 -27.06 12.88 0.10
CA ALA A 302 -28.13 12.05 -0.46
C ALA A 302 -27.59 11.17 -1.61
N PRO A 303 -28.05 9.92 -1.75
CA PRO A 303 -27.56 9.05 -2.81
C PRO A 303 -27.89 9.62 -4.19
N ARG A 304 -26.87 9.74 -5.06
CA ARG A 304 -27.06 10.19 -6.45
C ARG A 304 -27.78 9.14 -7.27
N LEU A 305 -28.45 9.59 -8.34
CA LEU A 305 -29.04 8.68 -9.32
C LEU A 305 -27.98 7.87 -10.05
N ALA A 306 -26.90 8.51 -10.49
CA ALA A 306 -25.78 7.88 -11.19
C ALA A 306 -24.46 8.58 -10.79
N PRO A 307 -23.30 7.94 -11.04
CA PRO A 307 -22.01 8.59 -10.84
C PRO A 307 -21.88 9.85 -11.70
N PRO A 308 -21.07 10.85 -11.27
CA PRO A 308 -20.79 12.03 -12.09
C PRO A 308 -20.19 11.69 -13.45
N ASP A 309 -20.44 12.54 -14.45
CA ASP A 309 -19.78 12.44 -15.75
C ASP A 309 -18.26 12.53 -15.60
N GLY A 310 -17.52 11.72 -16.37
CA GLY A 310 -16.06 11.62 -16.26
C GLY A 310 -15.55 10.62 -15.22
N VAL A 311 -16.44 10.02 -14.44
CA VAL A 311 -16.11 8.89 -13.56
C VAL A 311 -16.27 7.58 -14.33
N GLU A 312 -15.17 6.86 -14.49
CA GLU A 312 -15.14 5.57 -15.19
C GLU A 312 -15.03 4.38 -14.23
N THR A 313 -15.47 3.22 -14.71
CA THR A 313 -15.23 1.92 -14.07
C THR A 313 -14.14 1.15 -14.81
N ILE A 314 -13.25 0.53 -14.04
CA ILE A 314 -12.10 -0.23 -14.54
C ILE A 314 -12.38 -1.71 -14.33
N ASP A 315 -12.29 -2.53 -15.38
CA ASP A 315 -12.42 -3.98 -15.24
C ASP A 315 -11.14 -4.54 -14.58
N LEU A 316 -11.32 -5.37 -13.54
CA LEU A 316 -10.23 -6.03 -12.79
C LEU A 316 -10.38 -7.57 -12.83
N PRO A 317 -9.28 -8.33 -12.66
CA PRO A 317 -7.89 -7.88 -12.52
C PRO A 317 -7.32 -7.31 -13.82
N LEU A 318 -6.38 -6.37 -13.71
CA LEU A 318 -5.58 -5.92 -14.84
C LEU A 318 -4.68 -7.05 -15.33
N VAL A 319 -4.63 -7.24 -16.65
CA VAL A 319 -3.75 -8.23 -17.29
C VAL A 319 -2.50 -7.52 -17.79
N ALA A 320 -1.33 -7.94 -17.30
CA ALA A 320 -0.05 -7.44 -17.79
C ALA A 320 0.19 -7.94 -19.23
N ASP A 321 0.54 -7.03 -20.14
CA ASP A 321 0.98 -7.40 -21.48
C ASP A 321 2.32 -8.14 -21.40
N LYS A 322 2.41 -9.30 -22.06
CA LYS A 322 3.61 -10.14 -22.11
C LYS A 322 4.83 -9.40 -22.66
N LYS A 323 4.62 -8.39 -23.52
CA LYS A 323 5.70 -7.50 -24.01
C LYS A 323 6.41 -6.81 -22.85
N TYR A 324 5.67 -6.47 -21.80
CA TYR A 324 6.18 -5.90 -20.58
C TYR A 324 6.29 -6.96 -19.48
N ALA A 325 6.74 -8.18 -19.79
CA ALA A 325 7.04 -9.18 -18.75
C ALA A 325 8.44 -8.98 -18.14
N ARG A 326 9.42 -8.48 -18.91
CA ARG A 326 10.79 -8.21 -18.43
C ARG A 326 11.22 -6.74 -18.58
N PRO A 327 12.09 -6.24 -17.69
CA PRO A 327 12.70 -4.92 -17.83
C PRO A 327 13.52 -4.83 -19.12
N ALA A 328 13.47 -3.67 -19.78
CA ALA A 328 14.26 -3.37 -20.97
C ALA A 328 15.61 -2.76 -20.60
N ASN A 329 16.60 -2.89 -21.48
CA ASN A 329 17.93 -2.24 -21.35
C ASN A 329 18.63 -2.50 -20.00
N VAL A 330 18.48 -3.72 -19.46
CA VAL A 330 19.17 -4.13 -18.23
C VAL A 330 20.66 -4.36 -18.54
N PRO A 331 21.60 -3.74 -17.81
CA PRO A 331 23.03 -3.91 -18.05
C PRO A 331 23.54 -5.31 -17.64
N ASP A 332 24.64 -5.75 -18.23
CA ASP A 332 25.19 -7.10 -18.01
C ASP A 332 25.53 -7.40 -16.56
N TRP A 333 26.14 -6.45 -15.85
CA TRP A 333 26.47 -6.64 -14.43
C TRP A 333 25.22 -6.99 -13.60
N LEU A 334 24.09 -6.35 -13.90
CA LEU A 334 22.83 -6.57 -13.21
C LEU A 334 22.19 -7.90 -13.64
N ARG A 335 22.23 -8.24 -14.94
CA ARG A 335 21.76 -9.54 -15.44
C ARG A 335 22.51 -10.71 -14.83
N GLN A 336 23.82 -10.57 -14.63
CA GLN A 336 24.68 -11.65 -14.15
C GLN A 336 24.63 -11.81 -12.62
N GLN A 337 24.50 -10.69 -11.88
CA GLN A 337 24.67 -10.70 -10.43
C GLN A 337 23.40 -10.41 -9.63
N GLY A 338 22.38 -9.82 -10.26
CA GLY A 338 21.23 -9.25 -9.56
C GLY A 338 21.60 -8.06 -8.64
N LEU A 339 20.58 -7.50 -8.01
CA LEU A 339 20.74 -6.49 -6.94
C LEU A 339 21.04 -7.21 -5.62
N ARG A 340 22.18 -6.94 -4.99
CA ARG A 340 22.52 -7.46 -3.65
C ARG A 340 22.96 -6.28 -2.79
N VAL A 341 21.98 -5.63 -2.18
CA VAL A 341 22.13 -4.30 -1.59
C VAL A 341 22.17 -4.37 -0.06
N LEU A 342 23.17 -3.73 0.54
CA LEU A 342 23.13 -3.39 1.96
C LEU A 342 22.72 -1.93 2.10
N TRP A 343 21.62 -1.66 2.80
CA TRP A 343 21.11 -0.32 3.09
C TRP A 343 21.54 0.14 4.48
N THR A 344 22.53 1.01 4.59
CA THR A 344 22.97 1.59 5.86
C THR A 344 23.32 3.07 5.72
N PRO A 345 22.79 3.96 6.59
CA PRO A 345 23.20 5.36 6.62
C PRO A 345 24.71 5.51 6.87
N LEU A 346 25.37 6.42 6.16
CA LEU A 346 26.80 6.68 6.34
C LEU A 346 27.11 7.41 7.65
N LEU A 347 26.21 8.28 8.08
CA LEU A 347 26.32 9.02 9.33
C LEU A 347 25.53 8.29 10.43
N ALA A 348 26.09 8.24 11.63
CA ALA A 348 25.36 7.85 12.83
C ALA A 348 24.58 9.05 13.38
N THR A 349 23.47 8.79 14.06
CA THR A 349 22.74 9.83 14.80
C THR A 349 23.10 9.70 16.28
N ARG A 350 23.65 10.76 16.88
CA ARG A 350 23.93 10.86 18.33
C ARG A 350 23.40 12.19 18.84
N ASP A 351 22.56 12.16 19.87
CA ASP A 351 21.95 13.37 20.46
C ASP A 351 21.36 14.32 19.41
N GLU A 352 20.61 13.75 18.46
CA GLU A 352 20.00 14.44 17.31
C GLU A 352 20.98 15.05 16.30
N GLN A 353 22.29 14.88 16.49
CA GLN A 353 23.34 15.29 15.57
C GLN A 353 23.77 14.14 14.65
N ARG A 354 24.08 14.46 13.39
CA ARG A 354 24.68 13.53 12.44
C ARG A 354 26.19 13.55 12.60
N VAL A 355 26.78 12.42 12.96
CA VAL A 355 28.23 12.30 13.18
C VAL A 355 28.82 11.19 12.30
N PRO A 356 30.09 11.32 11.86
CA PRO A 356 30.76 10.26 11.12
C PRO A 356 30.81 8.97 11.95
N ARG A 357 30.66 7.82 11.30
CA ARG A 357 30.86 6.53 11.95
C ARG A 357 32.34 6.34 12.31
N PRO A 358 32.66 5.65 13.43
CA PRO A 358 34.02 5.25 13.71
C PRO A 358 34.59 4.40 12.57
N HIS A 359 35.88 4.56 12.26
CA HIS A 359 36.56 3.81 11.20
C HIS A 359 36.37 2.29 11.35
N ALA A 360 36.55 1.74 12.55
CA ALA A 360 36.35 0.32 12.82
C ALA A 360 34.94 -0.20 12.46
N THR A 361 33.91 0.65 12.59
CA THR A 361 32.54 0.31 12.19
C THR A 361 32.40 0.25 10.68
N LEU A 362 33.03 1.18 9.95
CA LEU A 362 33.06 1.14 8.48
C LEU A 362 33.86 -0.06 7.97
N ASP A 363 35.00 -0.38 8.59
CA ASP A 363 35.82 -1.54 8.21
C ASP A 363 35.06 -2.87 8.43
N SER A 364 34.29 -2.95 9.53
CA SER A 364 33.40 -4.08 9.80
C SER A 364 32.27 -4.19 8.76
N LEU A 365 31.70 -3.06 8.32
CA LEU A 365 30.68 -3.02 7.27
C LEU A 365 31.24 -3.49 5.92
N VAL A 366 32.44 -3.05 5.56
CA VAL A 366 33.13 -3.47 4.33
C VAL A 366 33.42 -4.97 4.35
N THR A 367 33.90 -5.48 5.48
CA THR A 367 34.10 -6.93 5.66
C THR A 367 32.78 -7.70 5.51
N PHE A 368 31.70 -7.20 6.10
CA PHE A 368 30.38 -7.83 5.97
C PHE A 368 29.86 -7.83 4.52
N LEU A 369 30.07 -6.74 3.78
CA LEU A 369 29.71 -6.64 2.36
C LEU A 369 30.43 -7.71 1.53
N ASP A 370 31.75 -7.82 1.71
CA ASP A 370 32.58 -8.77 0.96
C ASP A 370 32.22 -10.23 1.28
N VAL A 371 32.20 -10.60 2.56
CA VAL A 371 31.92 -11.99 2.97
C VAL A 371 30.46 -12.37 2.67
N GLY A 372 29.52 -11.42 2.79
CA GLY A 372 28.11 -11.60 2.46
C GLY A 372 27.81 -11.68 0.96
N GLY A 373 28.77 -11.31 0.11
CA GLY A 373 28.62 -11.30 -1.34
C GLY A 373 27.67 -10.21 -1.84
N PHE A 374 27.65 -9.05 -1.18
CA PHE A 374 26.94 -7.87 -1.66
C PHE A 374 27.71 -7.22 -2.79
N ASN A 375 27.00 -6.62 -3.76
CA ASN A 375 27.61 -5.82 -4.82
C ASN A 375 27.29 -4.32 -4.69
N LEU A 376 26.38 -3.95 -3.79
CA LEU A 376 25.92 -2.58 -3.63
C LEU A 376 25.84 -2.17 -2.16
N LEU A 377 26.43 -1.02 -1.84
CA LEU A 377 26.15 -0.28 -0.62
C LEU A 377 25.21 0.89 -0.95
N SER A 378 24.12 1.03 -0.21
CA SER A 378 23.23 2.19 -0.31
C SER A 378 22.86 2.73 1.07
N GLY A 379 22.30 3.93 1.14
CA GLY A 379 21.83 4.54 2.37
C GLY A 379 21.97 6.05 2.36
N ASP A 380 21.36 6.69 3.37
CA ASP A 380 21.38 8.13 3.55
C ASP A 380 22.83 8.65 3.63
N ALA A 381 23.19 9.48 2.66
CA ALA A 381 24.47 10.17 2.54
C ALA A 381 24.38 11.63 3.02
N TYR A 382 23.19 12.07 3.46
CA TYR A 382 22.90 13.41 3.98
C TYR A 382 23.37 14.57 3.06
N PRO A 383 23.05 14.54 1.75
CA PRO A 383 23.57 15.49 0.78
C PRO A 383 23.12 16.93 0.99
N GLU A 384 21.97 17.16 1.62
CA GLU A 384 21.53 18.49 2.05
C GLU A 384 22.49 19.10 3.08
N GLY A 385 23.21 18.27 3.83
CA GLY A 385 24.23 18.69 4.78
C GLY A 385 25.58 19.02 4.15
N ALA A 386 25.81 18.70 2.88
CA ALA A 386 27.11 18.89 2.24
C ALA A 386 27.37 20.35 1.83
N ASP A 387 26.39 20.97 1.18
CA ASP A 387 26.55 22.28 0.51
C ASP A 387 25.36 23.23 0.70
N SER A 388 24.40 22.91 1.58
CA SER A 388 23.29 23.84 1.88
C SER A 388 23.76 25.04 2.70
N MET A 389 23.20 26.21 2.40
CA MET A 389 23.35 27.42 3.23
C MET A 389 22.78 27.24 4.64
N HIS A 390 21.88 26.26 4.84
CA HIS A 390 21.25 25.96 6.12
C HIS A 390 22.04 24.96 6.99
N ALA A 391 23.08 24.32 6.43
CA ALA A 391 23.93 23.40 7.17
C ALA A 391 25.02 24.15 7.93
N ARG A 392 25.25 23.77 9.19
CA ARG A 392 26.33 24.35 9.99
C ARG A 392 27.68 23.89 9.44
N TRP A 393 28.74 24.67 9.64
CA TRP A 393 30.07 24.36 9.11
C TRP A 393 30.57 22.96 9.53
N TRP A 394 30.37 22.58 10.80
CA TRP A 394 30.79 21.29 11.33
C TRP A 394 29.97 20.11 10.76
N GLU A 395 28.71 20.34 10.36
CA GLU A 395 27.89 19.35 9.68
C GLU A 395 28.44 19.08 8.28
N ARG A 396 28.80 20.15 7.55
CA ARG A 396 29.45 20.03 6.24
C ARG A 396 30.75 19.24 6.34
N ASP A 397 31.59 19.54 7.33
CA ASP A 397 32.85 18.82 7.54
C ASP A 397 32.63 17.36 7.94
N ALA A 398 31.58 17.06 8.71
CA ALA A 398 31.21 15.69 9.05
C ALA A 398 30.77 14.90 7.80
N VAL A 399 29.92 15.48 6.95
CA VAL A 399 29.45 14.87 5.71
C VAL A 399 30.60 14.61 4.75
N ARG A 400 31.45 15.62 4.52
CA ARG A 400 32.61 15.49 3.63
C ARG A 400 33.61 14.43 4.11
N ARG A 401 33.87 14.36 5.43
CA ARG A 401 34.68 13.29 6.02
C ARG A 401 34.05 11.93 5.82
N ALA A 402 32.75 11.78 6.09
CA ALA A 402 32.05 10.52 5.89
C ALA A 402 32.07 10.04 4.43
N TRP A 403 31.96 10.96 3.47
CA TRP A 403 32.08 10.66 2.03
C TRP A 403 33.50 10.23 1.66
N SER A 404 34.52 10.96 2.13
CA SER A 404 35.93 10.60 1.93
C SER A 404 36.25 9.22 2.51
N ASP A 405 35.76 8.93 3.71
CA ASP A 405 35.94 7.65 4.37
C ASP A 405 35.27 6.49 3.63
N ALA A 406 34.08 6.71 3.07
CA ALA A 406 33.38 5.73 2.25
C ALA A 406 34.15 5.47 0.95
N VAL A 407 34.62 6.52 0.26
CA VAL A 407 35.43 6.40 -0.96
C VAL A 407 36.70 5.61 -0.72
N SER A 408 37.46 5.97 0.32
CA SER A 408 38.74 5.32 0.65
C SER A 408 38.59 3.83 0.92
N ARG A 409 37.49 3.42 1.58
CA ARG A 409 37.27 2.04 1.99
C ARG A 409 36.59 1.17 0.94
N LEU A 410 35.70 1.75 0.12
CA LEU A 410 34.99 0.99 -0.92
C LEU A 410 35.80 0.93 -2.22
N GLY A 411 36.61 1.93 -2.52
CA GLY A 411 37.43 2.00 -3.74
C GLY A 411 38.27 0.75 -4.03
N PRO A 412 38.91 0.11 -3.02
CA PRO A 412 39.66 -1.14 -3.20
C PRO A 412 38.79 -2.40 -3.38
N THR A 413 37.46 -2.29 -3.28
CA THR A 413 36.53 -3.44 -3.31
C THR A 413 35.79 -3.52 -4.64
N SER A 414 35.05 -4.61 -4.86
CA SER A 414 34.12 -4.74 -6.00
C SER A 414 32.73 -4.15 -5.73
N VAL A 415 32.52 -3.55 -4.57
CA VAL A 415 31.22 -3.02 -4.14
C VAL A 415 31.03 -1.61 -4.69
N ALA A 416 29.97 -1.39 -5.45
CA ALA A 416 29.59 -0.06 -5.90
C ALA A 416 28.72 0.66 -4.86
N TRP A 417 28.69 1.98 -4.95
CA TRP A 417 27.99 2.84 -4.00
C TRP A 417 26.78 3.55 -4.63
N ILE A 418 25.69 3.61 -3.87
CA ILE A 418 24.46 4.34 -4.18
C ILE A 418 24.18 5.31 -3.02
N PRO A 419 24.80 6.51 -3.00
CA PRO A 419 24.49 7.54 -2.01
C PRO A 419 23.04 8.00 -2.17
N ALA A 420 22.28 8.01 -1.08
CA ALA A 420 20.87 8.38 -1.10
C ALA A 420 20.57 9.69 -0.35
N PHE A 421 19.52 10.38 -0.78
CA PHE A 421 18.86 11.46 -0.04
C PHE A 421 17.67 10.91 0.75
N ASP A 422 17.66 11.07 2.07
CA ASP A 422 16.52 10.70 2.93
C ASP A 422 15.50 11.84 3.06
N TYR A 423 14.42 11.76 2.30
CA TYR A 423 13.36 12.78 2.31
C TYR A 423 12.64 12.87 3.66
N GLY A 424 12.44 11.74 4.33
CA GLY A 424 11.76 11.69 5.63
C GLY A 424 12.61 12.33 6.74
N GLY A 425 13.93 12.13 6.68
CA GLY A 425 14.91 12.66 7.63
C GLY A 425 15.41 14.08 7.34
N ALA A 426 15.18 14.60 6.13
CA ALA A 426 15.72 15.89 5.70
C ALA A 426 15.15 17.08 6.48
N ARG A 427 16.03 18.05 6.81
CA ARG A 427 15.63 19.37 7.30
C ARG A 427 15.19 20.23 6.13
N LEU A 428 13.87 20.32 5.93
CA LEU A 428 13.26 21.09 4.86
C LEU A 428 12.88 22.49 5.35
N PRO A 429 12.84 23.50 4.46
CA PRO A 429 12.34 24.83 4.80
C PRO A 429 10.88 24.76 5.27
N PRO A 430 10.40 25.77 6.02
CA PRO A 430 8.98 25.94 6.27
C PRO A 430 8.22 26.00 4.93
N ALA A 431 7.14 25.24 4.83
CA ALA A 431 6.24 25.23 3.68
C ALA A 431 4.81 25.21 4.21
N ASP A 432 3.84 25.64 3.39
CA ASP A 432 2.43 25.41 3.72
C ASP A 432 2.20 23.90 3.89
N SER A 433 1.29 23.52 4.76
CA SER A 433 0.94 22.12 4.97
C SER A 433 -0.01 21.64 3.88
N SER A 434 0.08 20.37 3.55
CA SER A 434 -0.95 19.71 2.75
C SER A 434 -2.31 19.76 3.45
N ARG A 435 -3.36 19.53 2.67
CA ARG A 435 -4.75 19.52 3.13
C ARG A 435 -5.40 18.22 2.69
N GLY A 436 -6.13 17.58 3.60
CA GLY A 436 -6.94 16.41 3.28
C GLY A 436 -8.37 16.77 2.87
N PRO A 437 -9.28 15.78 2.76
CA PRO A 437 -10.57 15.94 2.10
C PRO A 437 -11.53 16.87 2.83
N ARG A 438 -11.42 16.97 4.17
CA ARG A 438 -12.22 17.87 5.01
C ARG A 438 -11.56 19.23 5.18
N GLY A 439 -10.45 19.48 4.48
CA GLY A 439 -9.67 20.73 4.57
C GLY A 439 -8.78 20.82 5.80
N GLU A 440 -8.63 19.74 6.55
CA GLU A 440 -7.76 19.62 7.71
C GLU A 440 -6.28 19.71 7.31
N ALA A 441 -5.47 20.33 8.17
CA ALA A 441 -4.04 20.44 7.96
C ALA A 441 -3.35 19.09 8.24
N LEU A 442 -2.57 18.61 7.27
CA LEU A 442 -1.81 17.38 7.39
C LEU A 442 -0.37 17.66 7.84
N PRO A 443 0.28 16.73 8.59
CA PRO A 443 1.65 16.89 9.06
C PRO A 443 2.70 16.63 7.97
N VAL A 444 2.42 17.05 6.72
CA VAL A 444 3.31 16.94 5.57
C VAL A 444 3.30 18.26 4.79
N PRO A 445 4.45 18.70 4.24
CA PRO A 445 4.50 19.93 3.47
C PRO A 445 3.74 19.78 2.14
N CYS A 446 3.11 20.86 1.69
CA CYS A 446 2.46 20.96 0.38
C CYS A 446 3.50 20.68 -0.72
N VAL A 447 3.31 19.61 -1.48
CA VAL A 447 4.36 19.08 -2.35
C VAL A 447 4.69 20.05 -3.49
N LEU A 448 3.69 20.80 -3.97
CA LEU A 448 3.83 21.72 -5.10
C LEU A 448 4.25 23.12 -4.65
N ASP A 449 4.57 23.32 -3.38
CA ASP A 449 5.28 24.50 -2.90
C ASP A 449 6.63 24.62 -3.64
N THR A 450 6.93 25.81 -4.16
CA THR A 450 8.17 26.04 -4.89
C THR A 450 9.38 26.01 -3.94
N ALA A 451 9.22 26.47 -2.70
CA ALA A 451 10.28 26.51 -1.70
C ALA A 451 10.81 25.11 -1.38
N LEU A 452 9.91 24.12 -1.30
CA LEU A 452 10.25 22.71 -1.06
C LEU A 452 11.25 22.17 -2.10
N TRP A 453 11.03 22.47 -3.38
CA TRP A 453 11.89 21.98 -4.47
C TRP A 453 13.18 22.76 -4.61
N VAL A 454 13.12 24.09 -4.48
CA VAL A 454 14.27 24.97 -4.66
C VAL A 454 15.27 24.87 -3.50
N ALA A 455 14.79 24.81 -2.25
CA ALA A 455 15.65 24.80 -1.07
C ALA A 455 15.81 23.41 -0.43
N GLY A 456 14.94 22.44 -0.74
CA GLY A 456 15.04 21.05 -0.27
C GLY A 456 15.71 20.13 -1.29
N PHE A 457 14.98 19.79 -2.36
CA PHE A 457 15.43 18.75 -3.31
C PHE A 457 16.59 19.19 -4.20
N ALA A 458 16.57 20.42 -4.74
CA ALA A 458 17.57 20.86 -5.70
C ALA A 458 19.01 20.89 -5.15
N PRO A 459 19.28 21.40 -3.93
CA PRO A 459 20.63 21.37 -3.35
C PRO A 459 21.14 19.94 -3.12
N ALA A 460 20.29 19.05 -2.59
CA ALA A 460 20.61 17.65 -2.38
C ALA A 460 20.96 16.95 -3.70
N ALA A 461 20.12 17.11 -4.74
CA ALA A 461 20.37 16.57 -6.07
C ALA A 461 21.69 17.10 -6.68
N ALA A 462 21.99 18.40 -6.49
CA ALA A 462 23.22 18.99 -6.99
C ALA A 462 24.48 18.44 -6.28
N ALA A 463 24.41 18.22 -4.96
CA ALA A 463 25.51 17.66 -4.18
C ALA A 463 25.77 16.20 -4.54
N LEU A 464 24.71 15.39 -4.67
CA LEU A 464 24.81 14.00 -5.14
C LEU A 464 25.36 13.91 -6.57
N GLY A 465 24.94 14.81 -7.47
CA GLY A 465 25.48 14.90 -8.82
C GLY A 465 26.99 15.12 -8.84
N ARG A 466 27.50 16.02 -7.98
CA ARG A 466 28.93 16.34 -7.91
C ARG A 466 29.72 15.15 -7.42
N LEU A 467 29.26 14.55 -6.32
CA LEU A 467 29.84 13.33 -5.77
C LEU A 467 29.90 12.21 -6.82
N ALA A 468 28.83 12.01 -7.58
CA ALA A 468 28.80 11.00 -8.64
C ALA A 468 29.77 11.32 -9.79
N ALA A 469 29.93 12.60 -10.13
CA ALA A 469 30.85 13.05 -11.18
C ALA A 469 32.33 12.89 -10.77
N ASP A 470 32.64 13.11 -9.47
CA ASP A 470 33.98 12.97 -8.89
C ASP A 470 34.36 11.49 -8.70
N GLN A 471 33.39 10.64 -8.34
CA GLN A 471 33.59 9.23 -8.00
C GLN A 471 32.99 8.29 -9.06
N ARG A 472 33.36 8.49 -10.33
CA ARG A 472 32.71 7.83 -11.49
C ARG A 472 32.72 6.31 -11.44
N THR A 473 33.81 5.70 -10.97
CA THR A 473 33.96 4.23 -10.92
C THR A 473 33.24 3.61 -9.73
N LEU A 474 33.12 4.34 -8.62
CA LEU A 474 32.55 3.83 -7.38
C LEU A 474 31.04 4.07 -7.30
N VAL A 475 30.59 5.29 -7.57
CA VAL A 475 29.16 5.63 -7.55
C VAL A 475 28.56 5.12 -8.85
N ILE A 476 27.51 4.31 -8.82
CA ILE A 476 26.83 3.86 -10.06
C ILE A 476 25.41 4.40 -10.17
N ALA A 477 24.79 4.71 -9.03
CA ALA A 477 23.42 5.22 -8.97
C ALA A 477 23.29 6.28 -7.87
N LEU A 478 22.27 7.12 -7.97
CA LEU A 478 21.87 8.04 -6.91
C LEU A 478 20.53 7.62 -6.33
N GLY A 479 20.45 7.59 -5.00
CA GLY A 479 19.28 7.11 -4.27
C GLY A 479 18.36 8.22 -3.78
N PHE A 480 17.07 7.92 -3.71
CA PHE A 480 16.07 8.70 -3.00
C PHE A 480 15.33 7.77 -2.04
N ASP A 481 15.39 8.05 -0.74
CA ASP A 481 14.63 7.32 0.26
C ASP A 481 13.37 8.11 0.60
N LEU A 482 12.23 7.58 0.15
CA LEU A 482 10.90 8.09 0.49
C LEU A 482 10.31 7.31 1.68
N GLY A 483 11.00 6.25 2.13
CA GLY A 483 10.60 5.34 3.19
C GLY A 483 10.94 5.87 4.58
N GLY A 484 10.48 7.07 4.94
CA GLY A 484 10.53 7.51 6.33
C GLY A 484 9.18 7.24 6.98
N PRO A 485 9.03 6.21 7.84
CA PRO A 485 8.35 6.43 9.12
C PRO A 485 9.15 5.89 10.32
N LEU A 486 10.46 5.69 10.15
CA LEU A 486 11.30 4.90 11.06
C LEU A 486 12.42 5.73 11.67
N ARG A 487 12.04 6.58 12.61
CA ARG A 487 12.85 6.72 13.82
C ARG A 487 12.08 5.98 14.91
N ASP A 488 12.56 4.78 15.24
CA ASP A 488 12.20 4.10 16.47
C ASP A 488 13.47 4.10 17.37
N PRO A 489 13.39 4.52 18.64
CA PRO A 489 12.19 4.96 19.34
C PRO A 489 11.60 6.23 18.69
N PRO A 490 10.27 6.44 18.76
CA PRO A 490 9.69 7.70 18.32
C PRO A 490 10.43 8.82 19.03
N PRO A 491 10.60 9.99 18.39
CA PRO A 491 11.18 11.13 19.09
C PRO A 491 10.39 11.33 20.40
N PRO A 492 11.06 11.58 21.54
CA PRO A 492 10.44 11.64 22.87
C PRO A 492 9.43 12.79 23.06
N ALA A 493 9.07 13.49 21.98
CA ALA A 493 8.07 14.54 21.93
C ALA A 493 7.01 14.21 20.86
N PRO A 494 5.71 14.40 21.14
CA PRO A 494 4.61 14.19 20.19
C PRO A 494 4.62 15.14 18.97
N SER A 495 5.66 15.96 18.78
CA SER A 495 5.72 17.05 17.79
C SER A 495 6.67 16.83 16.60
N ARG A 496 7.33 15.67 16.46
CA ARG A 496 8.26 15.44 15.35
C ARG A 496 7.79 14.34 14.40
N LEU A 497 7.14 14.81 13.32
CA LEU A 497 6.93 14.20 12.00
C LEU A 497 6.98 12.67 11.96
N ARG A 498 5.79 12.05 12.08
CA ARG A 498 5.52 10.79 11.37
C ARG A 498 5.87 11.00 9.90
N GLY A 499 6.24 9.92 9.23
CA GLY A 499 6.68 9.90 7.84
C GLY A 499 6.02 10.89 6.88
N ARG A 500 6.84 11.52 6.02
CA ARG A 500 6.35 12.37 4.93
C ARG A 500 5.88 11.50 3.75
N SER A 501 4.74 10.84 3.90
CA SER A 501 4.10 10.07 2.83
C SER A 501 2.97 10.86 2.20
N TYR A 502 2.92 10.91 0.88
CA TYR A 502 1.80 11.45 0.12
C TYR A 502 0.87 10.32 -0.31
N GLY A 503 -0.43 10.55 -0.21
CA GLY A 503 -1.45 9.57 -0.55
C GLY A 503 -2.58 10.15 -1.40
N MET A 504 -3.49 9.28 -1.79
CA MET A 504 -4.78 9.71 -2.31
C MET A 504 -5.60 10.37 -1.18
N GLY A 505 -6.52 11.27 -1.52
CA GLY A 505 -7.23 12.09 -0.53
C GLY A 505 -6.39 13.23 0.05
N GLN A 506 -5.18 13.50 -0.48
CA GLN A 506 -4.31 14.60 -0.01
C GLN A 506 -4.03 15.63 -1.11
N GLU A 507 -3.31 16.70 -0.74
CA GLU A 507 -2.82 17.81 -1.56
C GLU A 507 -3.85 18.85 -2.02
N PHE A 508 -4.82 19.20 -1.18
CA PHE A 508 -5.73 20.33 -1.46
C PHE A 508 -5.20 21.70 -1.00
N CYS A 509 -3.91 21.83 -0.71
CA CYS A 509 -3.25 23.11 -0.40
C CYS A 509 -3.32 24.09 -1.58
N ASP A 510 -3.11 25.38 -1.32
CA ASP A 510 -3.23 26.43 -2.34
C ASP A 510 -2.27 26.26 -3.53
N ALA A 511 -1.02 25.88 -3.26
CA ALA A 511 -0.01 25.73 -4.30
C ALA A 511 -0.39 24.60 -5.27
N ALA A 512 -0.90 23.48 -4.73
CA ALA A 512 -1.32 22.33 -5.51
C ALA A 512 -2.64 22.59 -6.24
N TRP A 513 -3.61 23.22 -5.57
CA TRP A 513 -4.91 23.59 -6.15
C TRP A 513 -4.77 24.48 -7.38
N ARG A 514 -4.10 25.63 -7.26
CA ARG A 514 -3.99 26.61 -8.36
C ARG A 514 -3.24 26.07 -9.58
N ARG A 515 -2.17 25.30 -9.36
CA ARG A 515 -1.38 24.69 -10.44
C ARG A 515 -2.19 23.63 -11.18
N SER A 516 -2.81 22.71 -10.44
CA SER A 516 -3.61 21.65 -11.04
C SER A 516 -4.80 22.23 -11.81
N LEU A 517 -5.54 23.19 -11.24
CA LEU A 517 -6.64 23.86 -11.93
C LEU A 517 -6.21 24.59 -13.22
N THR A 518 -5.02 25.21 -13.19
CA THR A 518 -4.41 25.80 -14.39
C THR A 518 -4.19 24.75 -15.48
N GLN A 519 -3.58 23.61 -15.14
CA GLN A 519 -3.31 22.54 -16.10
C GLN A 519 -4.59 21.92 -16.66
N LEU A 520 -5.67 21.92 -15.88
CA LEU A 520 -7.00 21.49 -16.30
C LEU A 520 -7.72 22.50 -17.21
N GLY A 521 -7.17 23.69 -17.44
CA GLY A 521 -7.84 24.78 -18.15
C GLY A 521 -9.09 25.29 -17.41
N ARG A 522 -9.18 25.03 -16.10
CA ARG A 522 -10.31 25.40 -15.25
C ARG A 522 -9.88 26.55 -14.34
N ARG A 523 -10.04 27.78 -14.81
CA ARG A 523 -9.79 28.99 -14.01
C ARG A 523 -11.07 29.76 -13.78
N GLY A 524 -11.14 30.46 -12.64
CA GLY A 524 -12.25 31.35 -12.35
C GLY A 524 -12.29 31.71 -10.87
N ALA A 525 -12.68 32.95 -10.57
CA ALA A 525 -12.72 33.49 -9.21
C ALA A 525 -13.50 32.60 -8.23
N ALA A 526 -14.54 31.90 -8.70
CA ALA A 526 -15.33 30.98 -7.89
C ALA A 526 -14.54 29.72 -7.44
N LEU A 527 -13.70 29.13 -8.31
CA LEU A 527 -12.88 27.96 -7.94
C LEU A 527 -11.63 28.36 -7.16
N ASP A 528 -11.07 29.52 -7.47
CA ASP A 528 -9.86 30.04 -6.82
C ASP A 528 -10.12 30.45 -5.35
N SER A 529 -11.36 30.82 -5.01
CA SER A 529 -11.79 31.22 -3.67
C SER A 529 -12.40 30.08 -2.84
N LEU A 530 -12.43 28.84 -3.35
CA LEU A 530 -13.00 27.72 -2.61
C LEU A 530 -12.25 27.46 -1.29
N PRO A 531 -12.97 27.41 -0.15
CA PRO A 531 -12.41 26.96 1.12
C PRO A 531 -11.84 25.54 1.00
N TYR A 532 -10.79 25.23 1.78
CA TYR A 532 -10.13 23.92 1.72
C TYR A 532 -11.11 22.74 1.84
N ALA A 533 -12.05 22.82 2.80
CA ALA A 533 -13.05 21.79 3.05
C ALA A 533 -14.01 21.54 1.88
N ALA A 534 -14.17 22.50 0.97
CA ALA A 534 -15.05 22.37 -0.19
C ALA A 534 -14.34 21.78 -1.42
N ARG A 535 -12.99 21.76 -1.46
CA ARG A 535 -12.22 21.43 -2.66
C ARG A 535 -12.41 19.99 -3.10
N TYR A 536 -12.22 19.03 -2.19
CA TYR A 536 -12.36 17.61 -2.50
C TYR A 536 -13.78 17.26 -2.95
N GLY A 537 -14.79 17.60 -2.15
CA GLY A 537 -16.19 17.36 -2.48
C GLY A 537 -16.58 17.98 -3.82
N THR A 538 -16.15 19.22 -4.10
CA THR A 538 -16.43 19.87 -5.40
C THR A 538 -15.85 19.08 -6.57
N LEU A 539 -14.59 18.63 -6.48
CA LEU A 539 -13.98 17.83 -7.54
C LEU A 539 -14.62 16.44 -7.67
N ARG A 540 -14.97 15.80 -6.55
CA ARG A 540 -15.64 14.49 -6.50
C ARG A 540 -16.99 14.55 -7.19
N GLU A 541 -17.82 15.52 -6.79
CA GLU A 541 -19.18 15.67 -7.31
C GLU A 541 -19.23 16.14 -8.77
N ALA A 542 -18.18 16.80 -9.24
CA ALA A 542 -18.02 17.20 -10.64
C ALA A 542 -17.31 16.14 -11.51
N GLY A 543 -16.89 15.00 -10.96
CA GLY A 543 -16.17 13.96 -11.70
C GLY A 543 -14.77 14.37 -12.15
N LEU A 544 -14.15 15.36 -11.49
CA LEU A 544 -12.87 15.96 -11.90
C LEU A 544 -11.66 15.40 -11.15
N LEU A 545 -11.85 14.58 -10.11
CA LEU A 545 -10.76 13.93 -9.37
C LEU A 545 -9.76 13.16 -10.26
N PRO A 546 -10.17 12.37 -11.28
CA PRO A 546 -9.20 11.66 -12.14
C PRO A 546 -8.23 12.61 -12.83
N LEU A 547 -8.74 13.73 -13.34
CA LEU A 547 -7.94 14.73 -14.05
C LEU A 547 -7.06 15.51 -13.07
N TYR A 548 -7.59 15.84 -11.88
CA TYR A 548 -6.85 16.53 -10.84
C TYR A 548 -5.62 15.74 -10.36
N TYR A 549 -5.79 14.46 -10.02
CA TYR A 549 -4.65 13.62 -9.59
C TYR A 549 -3.65 13.36 -10.72
N ARG A 550 -4.11 13.30 -11.97
CA ARG A 550 -3.21 13.25 -13.12
C ARG A 550 -2.37 14.52 -13.26
N ALA A 551 -2.99 15.69 -13.08
CA ALA A 551 -2.27 16.97 -13.09
C ALA A 551 -1.22 17.04 -11.98
N LEU A 552 -1.56 16.64 -10.75
CA LEU A 552 -0.60 16.54 -9.65
C LEU A 552 0.59 15.64 -9.99
N GLN A 553 0.33 14.44 -10.53
CA GLN A 553 1.38 13.50 -10.93
C GLN A 553 2.29 14.11 -12.01
N ASP A 554 1.73 14.77 -13.01
CA ASP A 554 2.49 15.36 -14.12
C ASP A 554 3.34 16.56 -13.66
N GLU A 555 2.82 17.41 -12.77
CA GLU A 555 3.60 18.51 -12.15
C GLU A 555 4.78 18.00 -11.32
N VAL A 556 4.59 16.92 -10.55
CA VAL A 556 5.70 16.26 -9.84
C VAL A 556 6.72 15.70 -10.81
N ALA A 557 6.27 15.05 -11.89
CA ALA A 557 7.15 14.48 -12.91
C ALA A 557 7.99 15.56 -13.62
N GLU A 558 7.42 16.72 -13.93
CA GLU A 558 8.14 17.83 -14.55
C GLU A 558 9.27 18.36 -13.63
N ARG A 559 8.95 18.56 -12.34
CA ARG A 559 9.93 19.03 -11.36
C ARG A 559 11.03 18.01 -11.11
N ALA A 560 10.66 16.74 -11.00
CA ALA A 560 11.60 15.63 -10.87
C ALA A 560 12.51 15.49 -12.11
N GLY A 561 11.95 15.64 -13.32
CA GLY A 561 12.72 15.69 -14.57
C GLY A 561 13.75 16.81 -14.60
N THR A 562 13.39 17.99 -14.10
CA THR A 562 14.33 19.12 -13.96
C THR A 562 15.51 18.78 -13.03
N LEU A 563 15.27 18.05 -11.94
CA LEU A 563 16.34 17.57 -11.05
C LEU A 563 17.20 16.51 -11.72
N ARG A 564 16.59 15.52 -12.37
CA ARG A 564 17.27 14.49 -13.15
C ARG A 564 18.21 15.12 -14.17
N ASP A 565 17.74 16.08 -14.96
CA ASP A 565 18.54 16.71 -16.02
C ASP A 565 19.70 17.55 -15.46
N ARG A 566 19.55 18.13 -14.26
CA ARG A 566 20.67 18.77 -13.54
C ARG A 566 21.75 17.77 -13.15
N ILE A 567 21.35 16.59 -12.66
CA ILE A 567 22.29 15.51 -12.32
C ILE A 567 22.97 14.99 -13.59
N LEU A 568 22.21 14.70 -14.64
CA LEU A 568 22.73 14.12 -15.88
C LEU A 568 23.70 15.04 -16.63
N ARG A 569 23.57 16.36 -16.44
CA ARG A 569 24.57 17.34 -16.92
C ARG A 569 25.94 17.17 -16.26
N GLN A 570 25.98 16.74 -15.01
CA GLN A 570 27.23 16.48 -14.29
C GLN A 570 27.76 15.07 -14.59
N ARG A 571 26.85 14.09 -14.69
CA ARG A 571 27.17 12.70 -15.02
C ARG A 571 26.05 11.99 -15.79
N ARG A 572 26.32 11.63 -17.04
CA ARG A 572 25.34 11.03 -17.96
C ARG A 572 25.06 9.55 -17.73
N ASP A 573 26.02 8.80 -17.20
CA ASP A 573 26.00 7.34 -17.10
C ASP A 573 25.45 6.81 -15.76
N VAL A 574 24.90 7.66 -14.90
CA VAL A 574 24.37 7.28 -13.60
C VAL A 574 22.97 6.65 -13.69
N TYR A 575 22.65 5.75 -12.75
CA TYR A 575 21.29 5.21 -12.55
C TYR A 575 20.55 5.95 -11.42
N PHE A 576 19.24 5.74 -11.29
CA PHE A 576 18.45 6.29 -10.19
C PHE A 576 17.80 5.17 -9.39
N ALA A 577 17.95 5.23 -8.07
CA ALA A 577 17.42 4.26 -7.12
C ALA A 577 16.39 4.90 -6.20
N PHE A 578 15.34 4.16 -5.87
CA PHE A 578 14.26 4.60 -4.99
C PHE A 578 13.98 3.54 -3.95
N ARG A 579 14.11 3.92 -2.68
CA ARG A 579 13.62 3.11 -1.57
C ARG A 579 12.23 3.58 -1.20
N LEU A 580 11.27 2.67 -1.27
CA LEU A 580 9.86 2.93 -1.05
C LEU A 580 9.34 1.99 0.05
N PRO A 581 8.44 2.46 0.92
CA PRO A 581 7.84 1.61 1.95
C PRO A 581 6.86 0.58 1.38
N GLN A 582 6.48 0.71 0.11
CA GLN A 582 5.53 -0.15 -0.60
C GLN A 582 5.70 0.00 -2.12
N SER A 583 4.96 -0.78 -2.91
CA SER A 583 4.87 -0.56 -4.36
C SER A 583 4.39 0.86 -4.68
N PRO A 584 4.98 1.55 -5.67
CA PRO A 584 4.57 2.89 -6.04
C PRO A 584 3.17 2.87 -6.66
N ALA A 585 2.22 3.50 -5.98
CA ALA A 585 0.81 3.52 -6.37
C ALA A 585 0.13 4.87 -6.15
N ASP A 586 0.75 5.77 -5.37
CA ASP A 586 0.28 7.14 -5.19
C ASP A 586 0.82 8.06 -6.30
N TRP A 587 0.10 9.15 -6.55
CA TRP A 587 0.41 10.12 -7.60
C TRP A 587 1.78 10.79 -7.39
N PHE A 588 2.27 10.93 -6.15
CA PHE A 588 3.57 11.54 -5.87
C PHE A 588 4.71 10.61 -6.25
N SER A 589 4.70 9.38 -5.71
CA SER A 589 5.72 8.37 -6.01
C SER A 589 5.75 8.06 -7.51
N LEU A 590 4.60 7.90 -8.15
CA LEU A 590 4.50 7.69 -9.60
C LEU A 590 5.03 8.88 -10.39
N GLY A 591 4.70 10.11 -9.99
CA GLY A 591 5.21 11.33 -10.60
C GLY A 591 6.72 11.44 -10.49
N LEU A 592 7.27 11.18 -9.30
CA LEU A 592 8.70 11.23 -9.03
C LEU A 592 9.45 10.20 -9.89
N LEU A 593 8.98 8.95 -9.90
CA LEU A 593 9.55 7.89 -10.73
C LEU A 593 9.47 8.24 -12.23
N LYS A 594 8.34 8.78 -12.70
CA LYS A 594 8.18 9.21 -14.09
C LYS A 594 9.16 10.32 -14.47
N GLY A 595 9.40 11.28 -13.59
CA GLY A 595 10.38 12.35 -13.83
C GLY A 595 11.83 11.87 -13.87
N PHE A 596 12.17 10.86 -13.07
CA PHE A 596 13.52 10.26 -13.07
C PHE A 596 13.71 9.14 -14.10
N ALA A 597 12.63 8.61 -14.68
CA ALA A 597 12.69 7.55 -15.67
C ALA A 597 13.53 7.97 -16.89
N LEU A 598 14.25 6.99 -17.43
CA LEU A 598 15.07 7.13 -18.62
C LEU A 598 14.74 5.99 -19.59
N PRO A 599 14.80 6.23 -20.91
CA PRO A 599 14.45 5.21 -21.91
C PRO A 599 15.53 4.12 -22.04
N ASP A 600 16.79 4.45 -21.75
CA ASP A 600 17.95 3.61 -22.00
C ASP A 600 18.40 2.78 -20.78
N ARG A 601 17.77 2.96 -19.62
CA ARG A 601 18.14 2.25 -18.38
C ARG A 601 16.99 2.14 -17.39
N PRO A 602 16.93 1.06 -16.59
CA PRO A 602 15.89 0.90 -15.59
C PRO A 602 16.12 1.76 -14.34
N LEU A 603 15.03 2.11 -13.66
CA LEU A 603 15.03 2.57 -12.27
C LEU A 603 15.31 1.39 -11.33
N LEU A 604 16.07 1.62 -10.26
CA LEU A 604 16.30 0.60 -9.22
C LEU A 604 15.30 0.81 -8.09
N LEU A 605 14.42 -0.16 -7.84
CA LEU A 605 13.37 -0.06 -6.82
C LEU A 605 13.69 -0.98 -5.64
N PHE A 606 13.68 -0.44 -4.43
CA PHE A 606 13.88 -1.20 -3.20
C PHE A 606 12.62 -1.09 -2.35
N THR A 607 11.87 -2.19 -2.25
CA THR A 607 10.63 -2.24 -1.47
C THR A 607 10.57 -3.54 -0.68
N PRO A 608 9.69 -3.64 0.33
CA PRO A 608 9.43 -4.88 1.04
C PRO A 608 8.50 -5.84 0.28
N GLU A 609 7.81 -5.39 -0.76
CA GLU A 609 6.95 -6.26 -1.59
C GLU A 609 7.72 -7.42 -2.23
N ALA A 610 7.17 -8.63 -2.13
CA ALA A 610 7.84 -9.88 -2.50
C ALA A 610 7.36 -10.46 -3.82
N GLN A 611 6.10 -10.19 -4.22
CA GLN A 611 5.53 -10.67 -5.48
C GLN A 611 5.26 -9.49 -6.42
N THR A 612 6.34 -8.94 -6.99
CA THR A 612 6.25 -7.68 -7.76
C THR A 612 6.22 -7.86 -9.27
N ARG A 613 6.38 -9.09 -9.79
CA ARG A 613 6.54 -9.31 -11.24
C ARG A 613 5.41 -8.76 -12.09
N ASP A 614 4.17 -9.11 -11.73
CA ASP A 614 2.96 -8.63 -12.40
C ASP A 614 2.79 -7.11 -12.21
N VAL A 615 3.05 -6.61 -11.00
CA VAL A 615 3.00 -5.18 -10.65
C VAL A 615 3.97 -4.38 -11.53
N LEU A 616 5.23 -4.80 -11.62
CA LEU A 616 6.25 -4.17 -12.46
C LEU A 616 5.89 -4.25 -13.95
N GLY A 617 5.23 -5.33 -14.39
CA GLY A 617 4.75 -5.45 -15.76
C GLY A 617 3.69 -4.40 -16.09
N LEU A 618 2.75 -4.19 -15.18
CA LEU A 618 1.72 -3.15 -15.29
C LEU A 618 2.30 -1.74 -15.21
N LEU A 619 3.29 -1.50 -14.33
CA LEU A 619 4.00 -0.22 -14.27
C LEU A 619 4.82 0.04 -15.54
N ARG A 620 5.43 -0.99 -16.12
CA ARG A 620 6.15 -0.89 -17.40
C ARG A 620 5.23 -0.56 -18.57
N ALA A 621 4.01 -1.10 -18.59
CA ALA A 621 2.98 -0.71 -19.55
C ALA A 621 2.60 0.78 -19.44
N ARG A 622 2.82 1.40 -18.27
CA ARG A 622 2.64 2.84 -18.01
C ARG A 622 3.93 3.67 -18.23
N GLY A 623 4.97 3.09 -18.82
CA GLY A 623 6.23 3.77 -19.13
C GLY A 623 7.26 3.80 -18.00
N LEU A 624 7.05 3.08 -16.90
CA LEU A 624 8.00 2.99 -15.80
C LEU A 624 8.84 1.71 -15.90
N ASN A 625 10.00 1.81 -16.56
CA ASN A 625 10.97 0.71 -16.62
C ASN A 625 11.76 0.63 -15.31
N GLY A 626 11.48 -0.39 -14.49
CA GLY A 626 12.14 -0.62 -13.21
C GLY A 626 12.58 -2.07 -13.03
N VAL A 627 13.66 -2.23 -12.27
CA VAL A 627 14.12 -3.49 -11.67
C VAL A 627 13.92 -3.40 -10.16
N HIS A 628 13.69 -4.54 -9.51
CA HIS A 628 13.27 -4.55 -8.11
C HIS A 628 14.13 -5.43 -7.23
N ALA A 629 14.43 -4.95 -6.02
CA ALA A 629 15.00 -5.74 -4.94
C ALA A 629 14.03 -5.81 -3.76
N VAL A 630 13.77 -7.03 -3.27
CA VAL A 630 12.90 -7.29 -2.11
C VAL A 630 13.66 -7.13 -0.79
N GLU A 631 13.00 -6.62 0.26
CA GLU A 631 13.56 -6.60 1.61
C GLU A 631 13.64 -8.02 2.17
N LEU A 632 14.83 -8.44 2.59
CA LEU A 632 14.96 -9.64 3.40
C LEU A 632 14.88 -9.29 4.88
N ALA A 633 14.12 -10.10 5.64
CA ALA A 633 14.12 -10.06 7.09
C ALA A 633 14.98 -11.22 7.62
N PRO A 634 16.21 -10.96 8.11
CA PRO A 634 17.12 -12.04 8.55
C PRO A 634 16.52 -13.01 9.57
N ALA A 635 15.64 -12.52 10.45
CA ALA A 635 14.96 -13.32 11.47
C ALA A 635 14.03 -14.41 10.89
N LEU A 636 13.68 -14.31 9.61
CA LEU A 636 12.75 -15.22 8.93
C LEU A 636 13.43 -16.18 7.96
N LEU A 637 14.73 -16.03 7.73
CA LEU A 637 15.47 -16.90 6.82
C LEU A 637 15.69 -18.27 7.46
N ARG A 638 15.05 -19.30 6.92
CA ARG A 638 15.25 -20.70 7.32
C ARG A 638 15.89 -21.49 6.18
N THR A 639 16.86 -22.34 6.51
CA THR A 639 17.62 -23.13 5.53
C THR A 639 16.74 -24.06 4.68
N ARG A 640 15.61 -24.54 5.23
CA ARG A 640 14.68 -25.43 4.53
C ARG A 640 13.91 -24.77 3.39
N ASP A 641 13.75 -23.44 3.43
CA ASP A 641 12.93 -22.67 2.49
C ASP A 641 13.75 -22.12 1.31
N TRP A 642 15.00 -22.59 1.14
CA TRP A 642 16.01 -21.96 0.29
C TRP A 642 15.69 -21.96 -1.21
N ALA A 643 15.17 -23.08 -1.72
CA ALA A 643 14.79 -23.18 -3.13
C ALA A 643 13.68 -22.18 -3.46
N GLY A 644 12.69 -22.06 -2.57
CA GLY A 644 11.62 -21.07 -2.69
C GLY A 644 12.13 -19.63 -2.60
N LEU A 645 13.09 -19.37 -1.70
CA LEU A 645 13.71 -18.05 -1.54
C LEU A 645 14.52 -17.63 -2.78
N LYS A 646 15.32 -18.52 -3.38
CA LYS A 646 16.10 -18.20 -4.58
C LYS A 646 15.17 -17.83 -5.75
N ARG A 647 14.08 -18.58 -5.92
CA ARG A 647 13.02 -18.26 -6.90
C ARG A 647 12.41 -16.90 -6.62
N LEU A 648 12.01 -16.64 -5.37
CA LEU A 648 11.43 -15.34 -4.99
C LEU A 648 12.38 -14.18 -5.28
N VAL A 649 13.65 -14.30 -4.90
CA VAL A 649 14.62 -13.20 -4.97
C VAL A 649 15.07 -12.90 -6.40
N PHE A 650 15.27 -13.93 -7.23
CA PHE A 650 15.89 -13.76 -8.56
C PHE A 650 15.00 -14.12 -9.75
N GLU A 651 13.87 -14.80 -9.54
CA GLU A 651 12.88 -15.06 -10.61
C GLU A 651 11.67 -14.12 -10.51
N GLU A 652 11.11 -13.96 -9.31
CA GLU A 652 9.99 -13.04 -9.07
C GLU A 652 10.43 -11.57 -8.94
N ASN A 653 11.66 -11.35 -8.46
CA ASN A 653 12.30 -10.05 -8.33
C ASN A 653 13.69 -10.08 -9.01
N ASP A 654 14.41 -8.96 -9.03
CA ASP A 654 15.73 -8.83 -9.66
C ASP A 654 16.88 -8.80 -8.62
N GLY A 655 16.58 -9.18 -7.36
CA GLY A 655 17.53 -9.25 -6.26
C GLY A 655 16.92 -8.95 -4.91
N PHE A 656 17.77 -8.62 -3.94
CA PHE A 656 17.37 -8.33 -2.56
C PHE A 656 18.11 -7.14 -1.95
N TRP A 657 17.54 -6.59 -0.89
CA TRP A 657 18.21 -5.64 -0.02
C TRP A 657 18.03 -5.99 1.47
N LEU A 658 18.96 -5.50 2.28
CA LEU A 658 18.99 -5.70 3.73
C LEU A 658 19.25 -4.38 4.45
N LEU A 659 18.55 -4.14 5.54
CA LEU A 659 18.84 -3.01 6.42
C LEU A 659 20.10 -3.32 7.26
N GLY A 660 21.12 -2.47 7.16
CA GLY A 660 22.29 -2.48 8.04
C GLY A 660 22.03 -1.67 9.30
N GLU A 661 22.52 -2.15 10.46
CA GLU A 661 22.22 -1.53 11.75
C GLU A 661 22.75 -0.08 11.87
N ALA A 662 21.85 0.82 12.28
CA ALA A 662 22.18 2.13 12.82
C ALA A 662 22.34 2.04 14.35
N GLY A 663 23.37 1.34 14.82
CA GLY A 663 23.79 1.37 16.22
C GLY A 663 22.98 0.52 17.22
N GLY A 664 23.67 -0.43 17.85
CA GLY A 664 23.50 -0.78 19.28
C GLY A 664 22.23 -1.49 19.76
N ALA A 665 21.15 -1.59 19.00
CA ALA A 665 19.94 -2.28 19.48
C ALA A 665 20.07 -3.80 19.28
N LYS A 666 20.31 -4.55 20.38
CA LYS A 666 20.18 -6.01 20.41
C LYS A 666 18.72 -6.40 20.08
N THR A 667 18.46 -6.75 18.82
CA THR A 667 17.17 -7.33 18.43
C THR A 667 17.13 -8.79 18.90
N PRO A 668 16.13 -9.22 19.70
CA PRO A 668 15.98 -10.62 20.07
C PRO A 668 15.65 -11.48 18.84
N GLY A 669 16.31 -12.63 18.69
CA GLY A 669 16.13 -13.55 17.54
C GLY A 669 17.22 -13.44 16.44
N ARG A 670 18.29 -12.68 16.69
CA ARG A 670 19.41 -12.50 15.74
C ARG A 670 20.14 -13.83 15.48
N LEU A 671 20.24 -14.23 14.21
CA LEU A 671 21.27 -15.20 13.81
C LEU A 671 22.65 -14.58 14.05
N PRO A 672 23.63 -15.31 14.62
CA PRO A 672 25.01 -14.82 14.69
C PRO A 672 25.45 -14.27 13.34
N ALA A 673 26.19 -13.16 13.32
CA ALA A 673 26.60 -12.50 12.08
C ALA A 673 27.24 -13.49 11.09
N ASP A 674 28.07 -14.41 11.59
CA ASP A 674 28.69 -15.47 10.79
C ASP A 674 27.71 -16.47 10.18
N SER A 675 26.57 -16.72 10.83
CA SER A 675 25.50 -17.59 10.32
C SER A 675 24.69 -16.88 9.24
N LEU A 676 24.37 -15.60 9.44
CA LEU A 676 23.67 -14.78 8.45
C LEU A 676 24.51 -14.58 7.18
N VAL A 677 25.78 -14.23 7.35
CA VAL A 677 26.72 -14.05 6.24
C VAL A 677 26.87 -15.33 5.41
N ARG A 678 26.99 -16.49 6.06
CA ARG A 678 27.03 -17.78 5.37
C ARG A 678 25.75 -18.09 4.60
N LEU A 679 24.58 -17.73 5.15
CA LEU A 679 23.31 -17.87 4.46
C LEU A 679 23.26 -16.96 3.22
N LEU A 680 23.54 -15.67 3.36
CA LEU A 680 23.49 -14.72 2.24
C LEU A 680 24.47 -15.09 1.12
N ARG A 681 25.66 -15.56 1.48
CA ARG A 681 26.64 -16.04 0.49
C ARG A 681 26.15 -17.25 -0.29
N ARG A 682 25.36 -18.15 0.33
CA ARG A 682 24.72 -19.27 -0.38
C ARG A 682 23.58 -18.82 -1.30
N LEU A 683 23.05 -17.60 -1.12
CA LEU A 683 21.90 -17.10 -1.88
C LEU A 683 22.41 -16.47 -3.17
N ALA A 684 23.53 -15.78 -3.04
CA ALA A 684 24.29 -15.17 -4.11
C ALA A 684 25.05 -16.17 -5.01
N ARG A 685 25.11 -17.46 -4.64
CA ARG A 685 25.60 -18.56 -5.48
C ARG A 685 24.41 -19.30 -6.08
#